data_AF-A0A4U6W1A3-F1
#
_entry.id   AF-A0A4U6W1A3-F1
#
_cell.length_a   1.000
_cell.length_b   1.000
_cell.length_c   1.000
_cell.angle_alpha   90.00
_cell.angle_beta   90.00
_cell.angle_gamma   90.00
#
_symmetry.space_group_name_H-M   'P 1'
#
loop_
_entity.id
_entity.type
_entity.pdbx_description
1 polymer ?
#
loop_
_entity_poly.entity_id
_entity_poly.type
_entity_poly.pdbx_seq_one_letter_code
_entity_poly.pdbx_strand_id
1 'polypeptide(L)'
;MWLWWISMVGDLWFGVTWLLNQVAKLNPIKRVPDLALLKQQFDDLPDGNSNLPRLDVFINTVDPINEPMIYTMNSILSILAVDYPVDRTATYLSDDGGSIIHYEGLLETANFALLWVPFCRKHCIEPRAPESYFAVKSRPYTGNVPDEFVDDHRRMSREYDEFKVRLDALFTKIPERSDAYNAEAKEGAKATWMADGTQWPGTWFDPAENHKKGQHAGIVKVMLNHPGDEPQFGAPASAANPLDFSAVDVRLPMLVYISREKSPDYDHQKKAGAMNVQLRVSALLTNAPFIINFDGDHYVNNSLAFRAAMCFMLDRRDGDNTAFVQFPQRFDDVDPTDRYCNHNRVFFDATLLGLNGIQGPSYVGTGCMFRRIAVYGIDPPRWRSDDFKIVDNANKFGNSMSFINSIPSAANQEWSMTSPPADEESIKEELDNVMKCAYEEGTEFGKEIGWVYNIATEDVVTGFRLHRTGWRSMYCRIEPDAFRGTAPINLTERLYQILRWSGGSLEMFFSHCPLLAGRRLNFMQQVAYTNMTAYPISSVFLVFYLLFPVIWIFRGEFYIQKPFPTYVLYLVIVIVMTELIGMVEIKWAGLTLLDWIRNEQFYIIGATAVYPLATLHIVLKLVFRGKGVSFKLTAKQATSTVNEKYAEMYMVHWTPLLIPTIVVIAVNVGAIGAAIGKAIVGGWSLLQMADASLGLVFNAWILLLIYPFALGIMGRWSKRPYLLFIFFVIAFVVVAAVVVAIHAARTGSVRFHFSHSGGASFPTSWGF
;
A
#
# COMPACT_ATOMS: atom_id res chain seq x y z
N MET A 1 -7.15 0.27 -42.69
CA MET A 1 -8.46 0.47 -42.03
C MET A 1 -8.45 0.02 -40.57
N TRP A 2 -8.13 -1.23 -40.23
CA TRP A 2 -8.18 -1.70 -38.82
C TRP A 2 -7.21 -0.94 -37.88
N LEU A 3 -5.96 -0.72 -38.28
CA LEU A 3 -4.98 0.06 -37.50
C LEU A 3 -5.46 1.49 -37.22
N TRP A 4 -6.05 2.12 -38.24
CA TRP A 4 -6.59 3.46 -38.14
C TRP A 4 -7.75 3.52 -37.16
N TRP A 5 -8.69 2.57 -37.21
CA TRP A 5 -9.79 2.48 -36.25
C TRP A 5 -9.32 2.26 -34.82
N ILE A 6 -8.37 1.33 -34.60
CA ILE A 6 -7.80 1.10 -33.26
C ILE A 6 -7.10 2.35 -32.73
N SER A 7 -6.39 3.09 -33.59
CA SER A 7 -5.76 4.35 -33.24
C SER A 7 -6.81 5.41 -32.87
N MET A 8 -7.85 5.62 -33.70
CA MET A 8 -8.87 6.64 -33.39
C MET A 8 -9.65 6.35 -32.11
N VAL A 9 -9.99 5.08 -31.87
CA VAL A 9 -10.65 4.66 -30.62
C VAL A 9 -9.71 4.79 -29.43
N GLY A 10 -8.44 4.42 -29.59
CA GLY A 10 -7.41 4.57 -28.57
C GLY A 10 -7.18 6.02 -28.18
N ASP A 11 -6.99 6.92 -29.16
CA ASP A 11 -6.81 8.35 -28.93
C ASP A 11 -8.02 8.97 -28.22
N LEU A 12 -9.24 8.61 -28.63
CA LEU A 12 -10.46 9.04 -27.95
C LEU A 12 -10.49 8.55 -26.50
N TRP A 13 -10.17 7.28 -26.27
CA TRP A 13 -10.11 6.70 -24.93
C TRP A 13 -9.07 7.39 -24.04
N PHE A 14 -7.87 7.64 -24.57
CA PHE A 14 -6.83 8.38 -23.84
C PHE A 14 -7.25 9.82 -23.54
N GLY A 15 -7.89 10.50 -24.49
CA GLY A 15 -8.43 11.85 -24.27
C GLY A 15 -9.51 11.88 -23.17
N VAL A 16 -10.43 10.92 -23.19
CA VAL A 16 -11.49 10.79 -22.16
C VAL A 16 -10.87 10.48 -20.80
N THR A 17 -10.00 9.47 -20.70
CA THR A 17 -9.38 9.07 -19.41
C THR A 17 -8.49 10.18 -18.84
N TRP A 18 -7.72 10.88 -19.68
CA TRP A 18 -6.98 12.06 -19.26
C TRP A 18 -7.90 13.14 -18.70
N LEU A 19 -9.01 13.45 -19.39
CA LEU A 19 -9.97 14.45 -18.94
C LEU A 19 -10.60 14.07 -17.60
N LEU A 20 -11.04 12.81 -17.43
CA LEU A 20 -11.61 12.32 -16.17
C LEU A 20 -10.60 12.44 -15.01
N ASN A 21 -9.32 12.15 -15.26
CA ASN A 21 -8.24 12.32 -14.29
C ASN A 21 -8.02 13.79 -13.90
N GLN A 22 -8.00 14.70 -14.88
CA GLN A 22 -7.77 16.12 -14.64
C GLN A 22 -8.96 16.78 -13.92
N VAL A 23 -10.19 16.44 -14.28
CA VAL A 23 -11.40 17.01 -13.67
C VAL A 23 -11.47 16.71 -12.17
N ALA A 24 -11.00 15.52 -11.74
CA ALA A 24 -10.92 15.15 -10.33
C ALA A 24 -9.91 15.99 -9.51
N LYS A 25 -9.03 16.75 -10.17
CA LYS A 25 -7.96 17.55 -9.58
C LYS A 25 -8.18 19.07 -9.69
N LEU A 26 -9.35 19.52 -10.18
CA LEU A 26 -9.60 20.95 -10.44
C LEU A 26 -9.67 21.84 -9.19
N ASN A 27 -9.96 21.26 -8.02
CA ASN A 27 -10.08 22.01 -6.77
C ASN A 27 -9.28 21.33 -5.63
N PRO A 28 -7.94 21.32 -5.69
CA PRO A 28 -7.14 20.67 -4.66
C PRO A 28 -7.22 21.47 -3.36
N ILE A 29 -7.55 20.80 -2.24
CA ILE A 29 -7.64 21.43 -0.92
C ILE A 29 -6.64 20.80 0.03
N LYS A 30 -5.71 21.62 0.54
CA LYS A 30 -4.86 21.28 1.68
C LYS A 30 -5.54 21.73 2.97
N ARG A 31 -5.76 20.79 3.90
CA ARG A 31 -6.25 21.09 5.25
C ARG A 31 -5.12 20.83 6.25
N VAL A 32 -5.00 21.69 7.25
CA VAL A 32 -3.96 21.60 8.29
C VAL A 32 -4.66 21.51 9.65
N PRO A 33 -4.33 20.51 10.49
CA PRO A 33 -4.89 20.38 11.83
C PRO A 33 -4.31 21.45 12.76
N ASP A 34 -5.15 22.03 13.62
CA ASP A 34 -4.73 22.96 14.68
C ASP A 34 -4.63 22.22 16.02
N LEU A 35 -3.43 21.70 16.29
CA LEU A 35 -3.15 20.92 17.49
C LEU A 35 -3.17 21.78 18.77
N ALA A 36 -2.87 23.08 18.66
CA ALA A 36 -2.89 23.99 19.80
C ALA A 36 -4.33 24.22 20.27
N LEU A 37 -5.25 24.44 19.31
CA LEU A 37 -6.67 24.58 19.61
C LEU A 37 -7.27 23.28 20.17
N LEU A 38 -6.90 22.12 19.63
CA LEU A 38 -7.34 20.83 20.17
C LEU A 38 -6.90 20.68 21.63
N LYS A 39 -5.61 20.95 21.91
CA LYS A 39 -5.07 20.86 23.26
C LYS A 39 -5.79 21.80 24.23
N GLN A 40 -6.01 23.06 23.84
CA GLN A 40 -6.73 24.04 24.65
C GLN A 40 -8.17 23.60 24.97
N GLN A 41 -8.86 22.94 24.04
CA GLN A 41 -10.26 22.56 24.22
C GLN A 41 -10.46 21.23 24.94
N PHE A 42 -9.51 20.31 24.83
CA PHE A 42 -9.70 18.93 25.27
C PHE A 42 -8.66 18.43 26.29
N ASP A 43 -7.47 19.00 26.37
CA ASP A 43 -6.41 18.53 27.29
C ASP A 43 -6.12 19.52 28.43
N ASP A 44 -6.10 20.83 28.17
CA ASP A 44 -5.80 21.86 29.17
C ASP A 44 -7.03 22.23 30.00
N LEU A 45 -7.76 21.22 30.49
CA LEU A 45 -8.97 21.40 31.30
C LEU A 45 -8.65 21.66 32.78
N PRO A 46 -9.50 22.39 33.52
CA PRO A 46 -9.23 22.75 34.91
C PRO A 46 -9.07 21.57 35.89
N ASP A 47 -9.61 20.41 35.54
CA ASP A 47 -9.54 19.17 36.30
C ASP A 47 -8.27 18.33 35.99
N GLY A 48 -7.45 18.77 35.02
CA GLY A 48 -6.22 18.09 34.62
C GLY A 48 -6.44 16.84 33.76
N ASN A 49 -7.69 16.52 33.39
CA ASN A 49 -8.03 15.35 32.60
C ASN A 49 -8.23 15.70 31.13
N SER A 50 -7.97 14.73 30.25
CA SER A 50 -8.27 14.88 28.82
C SER A 50 -9.69 14.39 28.48
N ASN A 51 -10.45 15.27 27.83
CA ASN A 51 -11.75 14.96 27.23
C ASN A 51 -11.64 14.45 25.79
N LEU A 52 -10.43 14.06 25.34
CA LEU A 52 -10.31 13.43 24.04
C LEU A 52 -11.08 12.10 23.99
N PRO A 53 -11.75 11.80 22.86
CA PRO A 53 -12.47 10.55 22.69
C PRO A 53 -11.55 9.33 22.78
N ARG A 54 -12.12 8.17 23.14
CA ARG A 54 -11.40 6.90 23.04
C ARG A 54 -11.09 6.55 21.58
N LEU A 55 -9.99 5.84 21.38
CA LEU A 55 -9.49 5.39 20.09
C LEU A 55 -8.98 3.95 20.17
N ASP A 56 -9.54 3.07 19.36
CA ASP A 56 -9.01 1.72 19.17
C ASP A 56 -8.03 1.69 17.99
N VAL A 57 -6.91 1.01 18.15
CA VAL A 57 -5.87 0.85 17.12
C VAL A 57 -5.87 -0.59 16.66
N PHE A 58 -6.15 -0.82 15.38
CA PHE A 58 -6.17 -2.16 14.78
C PHE A 58 -4.91 -2.39 13.97
N ILE A 59 -4.15 -3.41 14.31
CA ILE A 59 -3.00 -3.86 13.54
C ILE A 59 -3.21 -5.31 13.12
N ASN A 60 -2.91 -5.62 11.85
CA ASN A 60 -3.12 -6.94 11.26
C ASN A 60 -1.79 -7.51 10.78
N THR A 61 -1.57 -8.80 11.02
CA THR A 61 -0.43 -9.55 10.49
C THR A 61 -0.86 -10.92 10.00
N VAL A 62 -0.16 -11.46 9.00
CA VAL A 62 -0.52 -12.73 8.36
C VAL A 62 0.15 -13.93 9.04
N ASP A 63 1.47 -13.92 9.16
CA ASP A 63 2.24 -14.97 9.86
C ASP A 63 3.71 -14.52 10.06
N PRO A 64 4.41 -15.04 11.07
CA PRO A 64 5.74 -14.53 11.47
C PRO A 64 6.86 -14.80 10.47
N ILE A 65 6.59 -15.58 9.42
CA ILE A 65 7.58 -16.00 8.42
C ILE A 65 7.50 -15.12 7.17
N ASN A 66 6.28 -14.88 6.68
CA ASN A 66 6.03 -14.05 5.50
C ASN A 66 6.11 -12.55 5.80
N GLU A 67 5.76 -12.18 7.04
CA GLU A 67 5.89 -10.83 7.58
C GLU A 67 6.82 -10.89 8.79
N PRO A 68 8.07 -10.36 8.68
CA PRO A 68 9.03 -10.48 9.77
C PRO A 68 8.49 -9.88 11.06
N MET A 69 8.43 -10.70 12.11
CA MET A 69 7.84 -10.36 13.40
C MET A 69 8.39 -9.05 13.98
N ILE A 70 9.69 -8.78 13.78
CA ILE A 70 10.34 -7.56 14.27
C ILE A 70 9.66 -6.28 13.78
N TYR A 71 9.18 -6.24 12.53
CA TYR A 71 8.49 -5.04 12.00
C TYR A 71 7.15 -4.85 12.70
N THR A 72 6.36 -5.91 12.86
CA THR A 72 5.09 -5.89 13.62
C THR A 72 5.30 -5.42 15.05
N MET A 73 6.32 -5.94 15.74
CA MET A 73 6.61 -5.55 17.13
C MET A 73 7.07 -4.09 17.24
N ASN A 74 7.89 -3.59 16.31
CA ASN A 74 8.26 -2.17 16.26
C ASN A 74 7.06 -1.26 15.98
N SER A 75 6.15 -1.66 15.10
CA SER A 75 4.90 -0.94 14.84
C SER A 75 4.05 -0.84 16.11
N ILE A 76 3.90 -1.94 16.85
CA ILE A 76 3.17 -1.97 18.13
C ILE A 76 3.84 -1.06 19.18
N LEU A 77 5.16 -1.15 19.34
CA LEU A 77 5.90 -0.27 20.27
C LEU A 77 5.71 1.21 19.92
N SER A 78 5.68 1.55 18.62
CA SER A 78 5.45 2.91 18.17
C SER A 78 4.04 3.42 18.48
N ILE A 79 3.04 2.53 18.39
CA ILE A 79 1.63 2.82 18.71
C ILE A 79 1.46 3.04 20.21
N LEU A 80 2.04 2.16 21.04
CA LEU A 80 1.95 2.27 22.50
C LEU A 80 2.64 3.53 23.06
N ALA A 81 3.59 4.09 22.29
CA ALA A 81 4.36 5.30 22.63
C ALA A 81 3.83 6.57 21.95
N VAL A 82 2.62 6.56 21.39
CA VAL A 82 1.99 7.75 20.80
C VAL A 82 1.67 8.81 21.86
N ASP A 83 1.67 10.09 21.48
CA ASP A 83 1.22 11.17 22.37
C ASP A 83 -0.30 11.30 22.29
N TYR A 84 -0.98 10.45 23.05
CA TYR A 84 -2.41 10.46 23.27
C TYR A 84 -2.69 10.00 24.72
N PRO A 85 -3.79 10.43 25.36
CA PRO A 85 -4.10 9.97 26.72
C PRO A 85 -4.17 8.45 26.81
N VAL A 86 -3.42 7.90 27.77
CA VAL A 86 -3.10 6.47 27.85
C VAL A 86 -4.34 5.63 28.15
N ASP A 87 -5.26 6.17 28.95
CA ASP A 87 -6.59 5.63 29.29
C ASP A 87 -7.61 5.73 28.15
N ARG A 88 -7.28 6.44 27.07
CA ARG A 88 -8.15 6.64 25.91
C ARG A 88 -7.74 5.80 24.70
N THR A 89 -6.63 5.07 24.77
CA THR A 89 -6.13 4.24 23.67
C THR A 89 -6.09 2.77 24.02
N ALA A 90 -6.51 1.93 23.08
CA ALA A 90 -6.35 0.48 23.16
C ALA A 90 -5.85 -0.06 21.82
N THR A 91 -4.94 -1.02 21.87
CA THR A 91 -4.30 -1.61 20.68
C THR A 91 -4.69 -3.08 20.55
N TYR A 92 -5.10 -3.47 19.35
CA TYR A 92 -5.56 -4.80 19.01
C TYR A 92 -4.68 -5.37 17.88
N LEU A 93 -3.89 -6.39 18.18
CA LEU A 93 -3.17 -7.18 17.18
C LEU A 93 -4.04 -8.35 16.74
N SER A 94 -4.39 -8.41 15.45
CA SER A 94 -4.95 -9.63 14.84
C SER A 94 -3.85 -10.42 14.14
N ASP A 95 -3.59 -11.63 14.62
CA ASP A 95 -2.75 -12.63 13.97
C ASP A 95 -3.61 -13.59 13.14
N ASP A 96 -3.48 -13.50 11.82
CA ASP A 96 -4.19 -14.39 10.91
C ASP A 96 -3.54 -15.78 10.80
N GLY A 97 -2.33 -15.96 11.33
CA GLY A 97 -1.61 -17.23 11.33
C GLY A 97 -1.96 -18.11 12.53
N GLY A 98 -2.45 -17.51 13.61
CA GLY A 98 -2.72 -18.17 14.88
C GLY A 98 -1.47 -18.84 15.47
N SER A 99 -0.29 -18.22 15.31
CA SER A 99 1.00 -18.80 15.68
C SER A 99 1.39 -18.44 17.12
N ILE A 100 1.85 -19.43 17.88
CA ILE A 100 2.41 -19.20 19.22
C ILE A 100 3.63 -18.26 19.20
N ILE A 101 4.40 -18.24 18.10
CA ILE A 101 5.57 -17.36 17.96
C ILE A 101 5.14 -15.89 18.00
N HIS A 102 4.05 -15.54 17.30
CA HIS A 102 3.51 -14.18 17.34
C HIS A 102 2.99 -13.82 18.73
N TYR A 103 2.30 -14.75 19.39
CA TYR A 103 1.79 -14.53 20.74
C TYR A 103 2.92 -14.29 21.76
N GLU A 104 3.94 -15.15 21.81
CA GLU A 104 5.07 -14.96 22.74
C GLU A 104 5.95 -13.77 22.33
N GLY A 105 6.08 -13.47 21.03
CA GLY A 105 6.72 -12.26 20.55
C GLY A 105 6.02 -10.98 21.02
N LEU A 106 4.68 -11.01 21.06
CA LEU A 106 3.90 -9.91 21.62
C LEU A 106 4.08 -9.78 23.14
N LEU A 107 4.22 -10.91 23.86
CA LEU A 107 4.52 -10.90 25.29
C LEU A 107 5.88 -10.25 25.59
N GLU A 108 6.92 -10.62 24.83
CA GLU A 108 8.23 -9.97 24.90
C GLU A 108 8.14 -8.48 24.57
N THR A 109 7.30 -8.11 23.61
CA THR A 109 7.06 -6.72 23.22
C THR A 109 6.37 -5.93 24.32
N ALA A 110 5.37 -6.51 24.98
CA ALA A 110 4.70 -5.91 26.12
C ALA A 110 5.68 -5.67 27.29
N ASN A 111 6.58 -6.62 27.55
CA ASN A 111 7.63 -6.47 28.56
C ASN A 111 8.63 -5.36 28.20
N PHE A 112 9.08 -5.29 26.94
CA PHE A 112 9.99 -4.23 26.49
C PHE A 112 9.32 -2.85 26.47
N ALA A 113 8.01 -2.79 26.18
CA ALA A 113 7.25 -1.54 26.18
C ALA A 113 7.28 -0.82 27.54
N LEU A 114 7.39 -1.57 28.66
CA LEU A 114 7.53 -1.00 30.01
C LEU A 114 8.79 -0.14 30.17
N LEU A 115 9.82 -0.37 29.36
CA LEU A 115 11.04 0.44 29.33
C LEU A 115 10.99 1.49 28.21
N TRP A 116 10.54 1.08 27.02
CA TRP A 116 10.56 1.92 25.83
C TRP A 116 9.57 3.09 25.88
N VAL A 117 8.35 2.86 26.35
CA VAL A 117 7.30 3.89 26.38
C VAL A 117 7.66 5.03 27.35
N PRO A 118 8.09 4.77 28.60
CA PRO A 118 8.56 5.83 29.50
C PRO A 118 9.78 6.56 28.95
N PHE A 119 10.75 5.86 28.34
CA PHE A 119 11.90 6.49 27.69
C PHE A 119 11.48 7.46 26.57
N CYS A 120 10.52 7.04 25.74
CA CYS A 120 9.93 7.88 24.70
C CYS A 120 9.28 9.15 25.26
N ARG A 121 8.56 9.03 26.38
CA ARG A 121 7.91 10.17 27.05
C ARG A 121 8.94 11.09 27.70
N LYS A 122 9.92 10.55 28.43
CA LYS A 122 10.98 11.28 29.13
C LYS A 122 11.79 12.17 28.19
N HIS A 123 12.19 11.63 27.04
CA HIS A 123 13.13 12.30 26.13
C HIS A 123 12.46 12.86 24.88
N CYS A 124 11.14 12.72 24.74
CA CYS A 124 10.36 13.20 23.58
C CYS A 124 10.95 12.77 22.22
N ILE A 125 11.48 11.55 22.13
CA ILE A 125 12.17 11.07 20.92
C ILE A 125 11.21 10.75 19.78
N GLU A 126 11.65 10.99 18.54
CA GLU A 126 10.95 10.55 17.33
C GLU A 126 11.95 9.94 16.33
N PRO A 127 11.56 8.94 15.51
CA PRO A 127 10.26 8.24 15.51
C PRO A 127 10.06 7.37 16.75
N ARG A 128 8.82 6.90 16.98
CA ARG A 128 8.48 6.05 18.13
C ARG A 128 8.80 4.57 17.90
N ALA A 129 9.14 4.17 16.68
CA ALA A 129 9.61 2.82 16.37
C ALA A 129 11.12 2.69 16.68
N PRO A 130 11.53 1.79 17.59
CA PRO A 130 12.93 1.68 17.99
C PRO A 130 13.89 1.31 16.86
N GLU A 131 13.53 0.38 15.96
CA GLU A 131 14.38 0.00 14.81
C GLU A 131 14.71 1.23 13.95
N SER A 132 13.67 1.97 13.57
CA SER A 132 13.81 3.18 12.75
C SER A 132 14.51 4.31 13.50
N TYR A 133 14.34 4.40 14.83
CA TYR A 133 15.01 5.39 15.67
C TYR A 133 16.52 5.14 15.74
N PHE A 134 16.95 3.93 16.10
CA PHE A 134 18.35 3.57 16.26
C PHE A 134 19.10 3.39 14.93
N ALA A 135 18.40 3.17 13.81
CA ALA A 135 19.02 3.11 12.49
C ALA A 135 19.59 4.46 12.00
N VAL A 136 19.14 5.60 12.56
CA VAL A 136 19.53 6.94 12.11
C VAL A 136 20.81 7.41 12.83
N LYS A 137 21.88 7.68 12.06
CA LYS A 137 23.23 7.97 12.60
C LYS A 137 23.40 9.26 13.41
N SER A 138 22.47 10.22 13.36
CA SER A 138 22.45 11.37 14.27
C SER A 138 21.13 12.15 14.16
N ARG A 139 20.51 12.47 15.30
CA ARG A 139 19.47 13.51 15.40
C ARG A 139 19.87 14.53 16.47
N PRO A 140 19.53 15.82 16.30
CA PRO A 140 19.66 16.78 17.38
C PRO A 140 18.73 16.38 18.52
N TYR A 141 19.29 16.19 19.71
CA TYR A 141 18.52 15.97 20.93
C TYR A 141 17.75 17.27 21.27
N THR A 142 16.44 17.18 21.40
CA THR A 142 15.56 18.31 21.69
C THR A 142 15.13 18.39 23.15
N GLY A 143 15.60 17.47 24.00
CA GLY A 143 15.24 17.44 25.41
C GLY A 143 16.15 18.28 26.31
N ASN A 144 15.76 18.35 27.58
CA ASN A 144 16.31 19.32 28.54
C ASN A 144 17.54 18.81 29.32
N VAL A 145 17.88 17.52 29.25
CA VAL A 145 18.95 16.91 30.08
C VAL A 145 19.89 16.07 29.21
N PRO A 146 20.87 16.70 28.51
CA PRO A 146 21.71 16.03 27.52
C PRO A 146 22.59 14.92 28.11
N ASP A 147 23.11 15.11 29.33
CA ASP A 147 24.04 14.16 29.95
C ASP A 147 23.32 12.86 30.37
N GLU A 148 22.16 12.95 31.02
CA GLU A 148 21.31 11.78 31.33
C GLU A 148 20.87 11.07 30.06
N PHE A 149 20.54 11.83 29.01
CA PHE A 149 20.11 11.24 27.74
C PHE A 149 21.17 10.36 27.10
N VAL A 150 22.47 10.70 27.16
CA VAL A 150 23.52 9.89 26.55
C VAL A 150 23.60 8.50 27.18
N ASP A 151 23.54 8.42 28.51
CA ASP A 151 23.60 7.16 29.23
C ASP A 151 22.30 6.37 29.09
N ASP A 152 21.14 7.01 29.23
CA ASP A 152 19.81 6.41 29.02
C ASP A 152 19.69 5.86 27.59
N HIS A 153 20.17 6.61 26.58
CA HIS A 153 20.18 6.21 25.18
C HIS A 153 21.07 4.99 24.92
N ARG A 154 22.31 4.99 25.42
CA ARG A 154 23.23 3.85 25.25
C ARG A 154 22.65 2.59 25.88
N ARG A 155 22.04 2.73 27.05
CA ARG A 155 21.39 1.61 27.74
C ARG A 155 20.18 1.12 26.97
N MET A 156 19.29 2.02 26.54
CA MET A 156 18.10 1.66 25.78
C MET A 156 18.45 0.95 24.47
N SER A 157 19.51 1.38 23.77
CA SER A 157 20.03 0.70 22.58
C SER A 157 20.42 -0.75 22.88
N ARG A 158 21.08 -1.00 24.02
CA ARG A 158 21.45 -2.36 24.44
C ARG A 158 20.23 -3.21 24.80
N GLU A 159 19.30 -2.67 25.58
CA GLU A 159 18.06 -3.37 25.95
C GLU A 159 17.24 -3.73 24.69
N TYR A 160 17.27 -2.87 23.67
CA TYR A 160 16.65 -3.12 22.38
C TYR A 160 17.36 -4.22 21.57
N ASP A 161 18.70 -4.24 21.55
CA ASP A 161 19.46 -5.32 20.92
C ASP A 161 19.20 -6.67 21.61
N GLU A 162 19.11 -6.69 22.94
CA GLU A 162 18.73 -7.88 23.70
C GLU A 162 17.29 -8.32 23.41
N PHE A 163 16.37 -7.38 23.27
CA PHE A 163 14.98 -7.65 22.85
C PHE A 163 14.93 -8.33 21.48
N LYS A 164 15.68 -7.84 20.48
CA LYS A 164 15.78 -8.49 19.16
C LYS A 164 16.28 -9.93 19.26
N VAL A 165 17.32 -10.17 20.06
CA VAL A 165 17.85 -11.52 20.29
C VAL A 165 16.81 -12.43 20.96
N ARG A 166 16.02 -11.92 21.91
CA ARG A 166 14.94 -12.70 22.53
C ARG A 166 13.85 -13.07 21.52
N LEU A 167 13.45 -12.13 20.66
CA LEU A 167 12.49 -12.38 19.58
C LEU A 167 12.98 -13.46 18.61
N ASP A 168 14.23 -13.35 18.14
CA ASP A 168 14.81 -14.33 17.21
C ASP A 168 14.91 -15.72 17.85
N ALA A 169 15.25 -15.79 19.14
CA ALA A 169 15.36 -17.04 19.88
C ALA A 169 14.03 -17.81 20.00
N LEU A 170 12.86 -17.16 19.87
CA LEU A 170 11.56 -17.81 19.95
C LEU A 170 11.37 -18.88 18.86
N PHE A 171 11.94 -18.66 17.67
CA PHE A 171 11.88 -19.61 16.55
C PHE A 171 12.62 -20.93 16.83
N THR A 172 13.51 -20.97 17.83
CA THR A 172 14.23 -22.17 18.25
C THR A 172 13.72 -22.71 19.58
N LYS A 173 13.54 -21.83 20.58
CA LYS A 173 13.15 -22.22 21.93
C LYS A 173 11.76 -22.84 22.02
N ILE A 174 10.79 -22.33 21.27
CA ILE A 174 9.40 -22.84 21.33
C ILE A 174 9.31 -24.26 20.74
N PRO A 175 9.92 -24.57 19.57
CA PRO A 175 10.04 -25.95 19.10
C PRO A 175 10.75 -26.88 20.09
N GLU A 176 11.91 -26.49 20.63
CA GLU A 176 12.66 -27.31 21.60
C GLU A 176 11.84 -27.61 22.87
N ARG A 177 11.14 -26.60 23.40
CA ARG A 177 10.22 -26.76 24.52
C ARG A 177 9.09 -27.73 24.18
N SER A 178 8.51 -27.60 22.99
CA SER A 178 7.42 -28.47 22.55
C SER A 178 7.88 -29.91 22.38
N ASP A 179 9.08 -30.14 21.85
CA ASP A 179 9.69 -31.47 21.74
C ASP A 179 9.93 -32.10 23.12
N ALA A 180 10.36 -31.32 24.12
CA ALA A 180 10.53 -31.80 25.49
C ALA A 180 9.21 -32.28 26.11
N TYR A 181 8.14 -31.47 26.03
CA TYR A 181 6.82 -31.88 26.54
C TYR A 181 6.24 -33.07 25.76
N ASN A 182 6.42 -33.12 24.43
CA ASN A 182 5.96 -34.24 23.61
C ASN A 182 6.69 -35.55 23.95
N ALA A 183 7.97 -35.49 24.34
CA ALA A 183 8.70 -36.66 24.80
C ALA A 183 8.13 -37.25 26.10
N GLU A 184 7.56 -36.41 26.96
CA GLU A 184 6.91 -36.82 28.21
C GLU A 184 5.49 -37.38 28.00
N ALA A 185 4.75 -36.87 27.01
CA ALA A 185 3.34 -37.23 26.76
C ALA A 185 3.13 -38.66 26.23
N LYS A 186 4.19 -39.35 25.78
CA LYS A 186 4.28 -40.76 25.34
C LYS A 186 3.36 -41.24 24.20
N GLU A 187 2.17 -40.66 23.96
CA GLU A 187 1.28 -40.98 22.83
C GLU A 187 0.44 -39.76 22.40
N GLY A 188 0.33 -39.50 21.09
CA GLY A 188 -0.51 -38.43 20.53
C GLY A 188 0.10 -37.69 19.34
N ALA A 189 -0.65 -36.73 18.77
CA ALA A 189 -0.10 -35.78 17.80
C ALA A 189 0.93 -34.87 18.48
N LYS A 190 1.97 -34.44 17.75
CA LYS A 190 3.00 -33.53 18.26
C LYS A 190 2.40 -32.15 18.53
N ALA A 191 2.01 -31.91 19.78
CA ALA A 191 1.39 -30.67 20.19
C ALA A 191 2.43 -29.54 20.25
N THR A 192 1.97 -28.32 19.99
CA THR A 192 2.75 -27.11 20.28
C THR A 192 2.40 -26.64 21.69
N TRP A 193 3.41 -26.50 22.55
CA TRP A 193 3.21 -26.26 23.98
C TRP A 193 3.54 -24.82 24.38
N MET A 194 2.73 -24.26 25.26
CA MET A 194 2.96 -22.98 25.91
C MET A 194 3.94 -23.11 27.09
N ALA A 195 4.46 -21.99 27.57
CA ALA A 195 5.39 -21.96 28.70
C ALA A 195 4.77 -22.43 30.03
N ASP A 196 3.44 -22.37 30.17
CA ASP A 196 2.70 -22.82 31.35
C ASP A 196 2.38 -24.33 31.32
N GLY A 197 2.85 -25.06 30.29
CA GLY A 197 2.58 -26.48 30.12
C GLY A 197 1.19 -26.78 29.56
N THR A 198 0.46 -25.80 29.03
CA THR A 198 -0.78 -26.03 28.27
C THR A 198 -0.51 -26.15 26.77
N GLN A 199 -1.42 -26.80 26.03
CA GLN A 199 -1.33 -26.88 24.57
C GLN A 199 -1.82 -25.59 23.93
N TRP A 200 -1.14 -25.14 22.89
CA TRP A 200 -1.52 -23.94 22.14
C TRP A 200 -2.85 -24.18 21.40
N PRO A 201 -3.90 -23.36 21.60
CA PRO A 201 -5.19 -23.54 20.93
C PRO A 201 -5.16 -23.22 19.43
N GLY A 202 -4.15 -22.50 18.94
CA GLY A 202 -4.04 -22.06 17.56
C GLY A 202 -3.35 -23.09 16.65
N THR A 203 -2.63 -22.58 15.65
CA THR A 203 -1.88 -23.38 14.68
C THR A 203 -0.63 -23.99 15.31
N TRP A 204 -0.44 -25.30 15.15
CA TRP A 204 0.76 -26.02 15.60
C TRP A 204 1.86 -26.07 14.52
N PHE A 205 3.09 -26.32 14.94
CA PHE A 205 4.23 -26.57 14.03
C PHE A 205 4.00 -27.81 13.17
N ASP A 206 3.61 -28.91 13.82
CA ASP A 206 3.14 -30.13 13.18
C ASP A 206 1.60 -30.06 13.08
N PRO A 207 1.03 -29.89 11.86
CA PRO A 207 -0.41 -29.72 11.70
C PRO A 207 -1.21 -30.90 12.24
N ALA A 208 -2.17 -30.63 13.12
CA ALA A 208 -3.13 -31.62 13.63
C ALA A 208 -4.58 -31.20 13.35
N GLU A 209 -5.53 -32.08 13.63
CA GLU A 209 -6.96 -31.75 13.57
C GLU A 209 -7.26 -30.60 14.54
N ASN A 210 -8.01 -29.59 14.08
CA ASN A 210 -8.28 -28.34 14.81
C ASN A 210 -7.06 -27.47 15.20
N HIS A 211 -5.85 -27.80 14.71
CA HIS A 211 -4.62 -27.07 15.02
C HIS A 211 -3.72 -26.88 13.78
N LYS A 212 -4.29 -26.44 12.66
CA LYS A 212 -3.55 -26.19 11.42
C LYS A 212 -3.94 -24.86 10.79
N LYS A 213 -3.10 -24.35 9.88
CA LYS A 213 -3.38 -23.09 9.18
C LYS A 213 -4.74 -23.15 8.48
N GLY A 214 -5.65 -22.24 8.85
CA GLY A 214 -7.02 -22.21 8.33
C GLY A 214 -8.02 -23.12 9.06
N GLN A 215 -7.60 -23.84 10.10
CA GLN A 215 -8.48 -24.62 10.99
C GLN A 215 -7.96 -24.58 12.43
N HIS A 216 -8.47 -23.66 13.24
CA HIS A 216 -8.19 -23.55 14.68
C HIS A 216 -9.24 -22.70 15.40
N ALA A 217 -9.30 -22.84 16.73
CA ALA A 217 -10.20 -22.06 17.58
C ALA A 217 -9.83 -20.57 17.60
N GLY A 218 -10.81 -19.74 17.98
CA GLY A 218 -10.59 -18.33 18.30
C GLY A 218 -9.77 -18.16 19.59
N ILE A 219 -8.96 -17.10 19.66
CA ILE A 219 -8.09 -16.79 20.79
C ILE A 219 -8.14 -15.28 21.03
N VAL A 220 -8.49 -14.87 22.24
CA VAL A 220 -8.31 -13.49 22.73
C VAL A 220 -7.51 -13.53 24.01
N LYS A 221 -6.46 -12.73 24.08
CA LYS A 221 -5.63 -12.56 25.28
C LYS A 221 -5.35 -11.08 25.49
N VAL A 222 -5.69 -10.56 26.66
CA VAL A 222 -5.31 -9.20 27.09
C VAL A 222 -3.88 -9.28 27.63
N MET A 223 -2.95 -8.66 26.92
CA MET A 223 -1.51 -8.66 27.24
C MET A 223 -1.16 -7.54 28.22
N LEU A 224 -1.78 -6.37 28.02
CA LEU A 224 -1.71 -5.22 28.92
C LEU A 224 -3.15 -4.79 29.22
N ASN A 225 -3.49 -4.72 30.50
CA ASN A 225 -4.82 -4.33 30.95
C ASN A 225 -5.12 -2.86 30.68
N HIS A 226 -6.40 -2.48 30.79
CA HIS A 226 -6.76 -1.07 30.76
C HIS A 226 -6.02 -0.32 31.88
N PRO A 227 -5.29 0.76 31.57
CA PRO A 227 -4.65 1.56 32.60
C PRO A 227 -5.72 2.24 33.47
N GLY A 228 -5.43 2.46 34.76
CA GLY A 228 -6.30 3.29 35.61
C GLY A 228 -6.33 4.74 35.15
N ASP A 229 -7.28 5.54 35.62
CA ASP A 229 -7.48 6.93 35.17
C ASP A 229 -6.38 7.89 35.68
N GLU A 230 -5.82 7.63 36.86
CA GLU A 230 -4.78 8.48 37.46
C GLU A 230 -3.37 8.13 36.94
N PRO A 231 -2.50 9.14 36.69
CA PRO A 231 -1.09 8.92 36.34
C PRO A 231 -0.35 8.06 37.36
N GLN A 232 0.45 7.09 36.87
CA GLN A 232 1.32 6.28 37.72
C GLN A 232 2.77 6.60 37.40
N PHE A 233 3.48 7.18 38.36
CA PHE A 233 4.89 7.55 38.17
C PHE A 233 5.82 6.36 38.43
N GLY A 234 6.91 6.30 37.67
CA GLY A 234 7.90 5.22 37.76
C GLY A 234 8.77 5.27 39.01
N ALA A 235 9.66 4.29 39.14
CA ALA A 235 10.65 4.25 40.21
C ALA A 235 11.84 5.18 39.91
N PRO A 236 12.51 5.73 40.95
CA PRO A 236 13.79 6.40 40.78
C PRO A 236 14.87 5.42 40.33
N ALA A 237 15.97 5.97 39.78
CA ALA A 237 17.13 5.16 39.40
C ALA A 237 17.63 4.31 40.58
N SER A 238 17.91 3.05 40.32
CA SER A 238 18.38 2.06 41.30
C SER A 238 19.53 1.23 40.73
N ALA A 239 20.20 0.46 41.59
CA ALA A 239 21.24 -0.47 41.15
C ALA A 239 20.72 -1.54 40.16
N ALA A 240 19.43 -1.89 40.22
CA ALA A 240 18.80 -2.86 39.32
C ALA A 240 18.26 -2.22 38.03
N ASN A 241 17.76 -0.97 38.10
CA ASN A 241 17.34 -0.19 36.95
C ASN A 241 17.87 1.25 37.06
N PRO A 242 19.00 1.59 36.41
CA PRO A 242 19.57 2.93 36.48
C PRO A 242 18.76 4.01 35.73
N LEU A 243 17.70 3.64 34.99
CA LEU A 243 16.82 4.61 34.35
C LEU A 243 15.90 5.25 35.41
N ASP A 244 15.98 6.57 35.54
CA ASP A 244 15.05 7.33 36.39
C ASP A 244 13.75 7.64 35.64
N PHE A 245 12.64 7.07 36.10
CA PHE A 245 11.28 7.33 35.61
C PHE A 245 10.36 7.96 36.67
N SER A 246 10.92 8.48 37.77
CA SER A 246 10.15 9.06 38.90
C SER A 246 9.26 10.24 38.53
N ALA A 247 9.57 10.95 37.43
CA ALA A 247 8.78 12.07 36.91
C ALA A 247 7.95 11.72 35.67
N VAL A 248 7.90 10.43 35.28
CA VAL A 248 7.29 9.98 34.03
C VAL A 248 6.12 9.06 34.33
N ASP A 249 4.97 9.30 33.69
CA ASP A 249 3.86 8.36 33.70
C ASP A 249 4.28 7.07 33.00
N VAL A 250 4.29 5.95 33.71
CA VAL A 250 4.70 4.63 33.22
C VAL A 250 3.53 3.75 32.82
N ARG A 251 2.29 4.25 32.84
CA ARG A 251 1.13 3.50 32.35
C ARG A 251 1.26 3.20 30.86
N LEU A 252 0.80 2.03 30.43
CA LEU A 252 0.73 1.65 29.02
C LEU A 252 -0.73 1.56 28.56
N PRO A 253 -1.02 1.85 27.28
CA PRO A 253 -2.31 1.55 26.69
C PRO A 253 -2.63 0.06 26.75
N MET A 254 -3.92 -0.27 26.76
CA MET A 254 -4.37 -1.67 26.66
C MET A 254 -3.80 -2.31 25.39
N LEU A 255 -3.37 -3.56 25.48
CA LEU A 255 -2.87 -4.35 24.36
C LEU A 255 -3.55 -5.72 24.34
N VAL A 256 -4.19 -6.06 23.23
CA VAL A 256 -4.98 -7.28 23.07
C VAL A 256 -4.47 -8.07 21.87
N TYR A 257 -4.18 -9.35 22.09
CA TYR A 257 -3.92 -10.33 21.05
C TYR A 257 -5.22 -10.99 20.62
N ILE A 258 -5.45 -11.06 19.32
CA ILE A 258 -6.61 -11.71 18.70
C ILE A 258 -6.10 -12.66 17.62
N SER A 259 -6.59 -13.90 17.65
CA SER A 259 -6.53 -14.81 16.52
C SER A 259 -7.92 -15.38 16.33
N ARG A 260 -8.62 -14.96 15.28
CA ARG A 260 -10.00 -15.38 15.00
C ARG A 260 -10.12 -16.88 14.74
N GLU A 261 -11.31 -17.43 14.96
CA GLU A 261 -11.60 -18.82 14.60
C GLU A 261 -11.52 -19.01 13.09
N LYS A 262 -10.94 -20.12 12.65
CA LYS A 262 -10.90 -20.51 11.25
C LYS A 262 -11.38 -21.95 11.10
N SER A 263 -12.16 -22.19 10.05
CA SER A 263 -12.65 -23.51 9.67
C SER A 263 -12.53 -23.67 8.15
N PRO A 264 -12.22 -24.88 7.62
CA PRO A 264 -12.18 -25.15 6.19
C PRO A 264 -13.50 -24.89 5.46
N ASP A 265 -14.62 -24.92 6.17
CA ASP A 265 -15.96 -24.76 5.61
C ASP A 265 -16.33 -23.28 5.36
N TYR A 266 -15.58 -22.34 5.92
CA TYR A 266 -15.88 -20.91 5.88
C TYR A 266 -14.74 -20.12 5.22
N ASP A 267 -15.07 -19.25 4.27
CA ASP A 267 -14.10 -18.30 3.71
C ASP A 267 -13.79 -17.23 4.75
N HIS A 268 -12.52 -17.12 5.13
CA HIS A 268 -12.07 -16.19 6.14
C HIS A 268 -11.86 -14.75 5.62
N GLN A 269 -12.02 -14.46 4.33
CA GLN A 269 -12.03 -13.06 3.82
C GLN A 269 -10.75 -12.24 4.12
N LYS A 270 -9.62 -12.90 4.36
CA LYS A 270 -8.29 -12.28 4.57
C LYS A 270 -8.37 -11.10 5.57
N LYS A 271 -7.76 -9.96 5.25
CA LYS A 271 -7.68 -8.77 6.11
C LYS A 271 -9.04 -8.16 6.45
N ALA A 272 -9.99 -8.16 5.51
CA ALA A 272 -11.34 -7.63 5.77
C ALA A 272 -12.03 -8.37 6.91
N GLY A 273 -11.98 -9.71 6.89
CA GLY A 273 -12.55 -10.53 7.96
C GLY A 273 -11.82 -10.37 9.30
N ALA A 274 -10.49 -10.16 9.28
CA ALA A 274 -9.73 -9.90 10.50
C ALA A 274 -10.17 -8.60 11.18
N MET A 275 -10.28 -7.51 10.40
CA MET A 275 -10.75 -6.22 10.90
C MET A 275 -12.22 -6.24 11.35
N ASN A 276 -13.08 -7.04 10.69
CA ASN A 276 -14.47 -7.21 11.12
C ASN A 276 -14.59 -7.97 12.45
N VAL A 277 -13.74 -8.96 12.70
CA VAL A 277 -13.66 -9.62 14.02
C VAL A 277 -13.14 -8.63 15.07
N GLN A 278 -12.07 -7.88 14.78
CA GLN A 278 -11.56 -6.82 15.67
C GLN A 278 -12.63 -5.78 16.00
N LEU A 279 -13.46 -5.40 15.03
CA LEU A 279 -14.57 -4.46 15.23
C LEU A 279 -15.56 -4.96 16.28
N ARG A 280 -15.92 -6.24 16.24
CA ARG A 280 -16.84 -6.87 17.21
C ARG A 280 -16.19 -7.05 18.58
N VAL A 281 -14.97 -7.57 18.62
CA VAL A 281 -14.22 -7.80 19.88
C VAL A 281 -13.97 -6.48 20.62
N SER A 282 -13.49 -5.45 19.91
CA SER A 282 -13.26 -4.13 20.51
C SER A 282 -14.54 -3.46 21.01
N ALA A 283 -15.69 -3.70 20.37
CA ALA A 283 -16.98 -3.19 20.83
C ALA A 283 -17.39 -3.73 22.21
N LEU A 284 -16.95 -4.94 22.56
CA LEU A 284 -17.21 -5.56 23.86
C LEU A 284 -16.17 -5.16 24.92
N LEU A 285 -14.94 -4.84 24.51
CA LEU A 285 -13.83 -4.54 25.43
C LEU A 285 -13.71 -3.05 25.78
N THR A 286 -13.74 -2.16 24.77
CA THR A 286 -13.46 -0.72 24.96
C THR A 286 -14.50 0.19 24.32
N ASN A 287 -15.17 -0.30 23.27
CA ASN A 287 -16.20 0.37 22.49
C ASN A 287 -15.84 1.80 22.05
N ALA A 288 -14.59 2.03 21.63
CA ALA A 288 -14.14 3.37 21.28
C ALA A 288 -14.90 3.94 20.05
N PRO A 289 -15.34 5.21 20.04
CA PRO A 289 -16.08 5.79 18.92
C PRO A 289 -15.25 5.92 17.63
N PHE A 290 -13.92 5.86 17.74
CA PHE A 290 -12.99 5.93 16.62
C PHE A 290 -12.07 4.73 16.58
N ILE A 291 -11.67 4.34 15.37
CA ILE A 291 -10.80 3.19 15.10
C ILE A 291 -9.74 3.64 14.11
N ILE A 292 -8.45 3.42 14.36
CA ILE A 292 -7.39 3.64 13.37
C ILE A 292 -6.72 2.33 13.02
N ASN A 293 -6.50 2.09 11.72
CA ASN A 293 -5.97 0.80 11.27
C ASN A 293 -4.56 0.90 10.67
N PHE A 294 -3.77 -0.16 10.86
CA PHE A 294 -2.40 -0.30 10.39
C PHE A 294 -2.16 -1.68 9.76
N ASP A 295 -1.27 -1.69 8.75
CA ASP A 295 -0.54 -2.88 8.34
C ASP A 295 0.56 -3.19 9.37
N GLY A 296 0.93 -4.46 9.53
CA GLY A 296 1.97 -4.89 10.48
C GLY A 296 3.30 -4.16 10.34
N ASP A 297 3.64 -3.68 9.14
CA ASP A 297 4.90 -3.01 8.85
C ASP A 297 4.82 -1.47 8.83
N HIS A 298 3.69 -0.88 9.23
CA HIS A 298 3.52 0.57 9.32
C HIS A 298 3.55 1.05 10.76
N TYR A 299 4.43 2.01 11.05
CA TYR A 299 4.68 2.54 12.38
C TYR A 299 4.38 4.04 12.48
N VAL A 300 4.21 4.52 13.72
CA VAL A 300 4.02 5.93 14.06
C VAL A 300 5.36 6.67 14.01
N ASN A 301 5.53 7.51 12.98
CA ASN A 301 6.71 8.34 12.81
C ASN A 301 6.56 9.69 13.55
N ASN A 302 5.37 10.29 13.53
CA ASN A 302 5.05 11.50 14.27
C ASN A 302 4.03 11.18 15.36
N SER A 303 4.39 11.41 16.62
CA SER A 303 3.57 11.02 17.78
C SER A 303 2.29 11.82 17.96
N LEU A 304 2.14 12.95 17.27
CA LEU A 304 0.92 13.77 17.29
C LEU A 304 -0.10 13.34 16.22
N ALA A 305 0.17 12.28 15.45
CA ALA A 305 -0.68 11.85 14.35
C ALA A 305 -2.13 11.56 14.77
N PHE A 306 -2.34 10.94 15.94
CA PHE A 306 -3.70 10.63 16.40
C PHE A 306 -4.48 11.90 16.75
N ARG A 307 -3.84 12.85 17.43
CA ARG A 307 -4.40 14.18 17.72
C ARG A 307 -4.72 14.96 16.44
N ALA A 308 -3.83 14.88 15.43
CA ALA A 308 -4.04 15.50 14.14
C ALA A 308 -5.29 14.99 13.42
N ALA A 309 -5.54 13.68 13.45
CA ALA A 309 -6.77 13.10 12.91
C ALA A 309 -8.01 13.53 13.70
N MET A 310 -7.93 13.56 15.04
CA MET A 310 -9.02 13.98 15.91
C MET A 310 -9.47 15.42 15.65
N CYS A 311 -8.56 16.32 15.27
CA CYS A 311 -8.92 17.68 14.85
C CYS A 311 -9.97 17.69 13.73
N PHE A 312 -9.89 16.76 12.77
CA PHE A 312 -10.85 16.66 11.68
C PHE A 312 -12.15 15.97 12.11
N MET A 313 -12.05 14.95 12.96
CA MET A 313 -13.22 14.22 13.46
C MET A 313 -14.10 15.07 14.38
N LEU A 314 -13.50 15.98 15.15
CA LEU A 314 -14.15 16.84 16.15
C LEU A 314 -14.45 18.26 15.63
N ASP A 315 -14.18 18.55 14.36
CA ASP A 315 -14.47 19.85 13.78
C ASP A 315 -15.98 20.13 13.82
N ARG A 316 -16.40 21.15 14.58
CA ARG A 316 -17.81 21.52 14.76
C ARG A 316 -18.53 21.90 13.48
N ARG A 317 -17.81 22.19 12.39
CA ARG A 317 -18.40 22.59 11.11
C ARG A 317 -18.93 21.40 10.31
N ASP A 318 -18.19 20.29 10.27
CA ASP A 318 -18.52 19.13 9.41
C ASP A 318 -17.90 17.79 9.87
N GLY A 319 -17.23 17.75 11.04
CA GLY A 319 -16.56 16.56 11.59
C GLY A 319 -17.53 15.41 11.84
N ASP A 320 -18.77 15.71 12.22
CA ASP A 320 -19.84 14.72 12.41
C ASP A 320 -20.25 14.00 11.12
N ASN A 321 -20.02 14.59 9.94
CA ASN A 321 -20.24 13.96 8.64
C ASN A 321 -18.97 13.30 8.07
N THR A 322 -17.87 13.30 8.83
CA THR A 322 -16.62 12.63 8.43
C THR A 322 -16.64 11.18 8.89
N ALA A 323 -16.62 10.26 7.92
CA ALA A 323 -16.51 8.83 8.18
C ALA A 323 -15.08 8.42 8.48
N PHE A 324 -14.10 8.99 7.78
CA PHE A 324 -12.70 8.65 7.99
C PHE A 324 -11.72 9.76 7.60
N VAL A 325 -10.54 9.72 8.22
CA VAL A 325 -9.40 10.58 7.96
C VAL A 325 -8.24 9.72 7.46
N GLN A 326 -7.84 9.91 6.20
CA GLN A 326 -6.76 9.16 5.56
C GLN A 326 -5.45 9.95 5.62
N PHE A 327 -4.36 9.28 6.01
CA PHE A 327 -2.99 9.81 5.91
C PHE A 327 -2.29 9.31 4.65
N PRO A 328 -1.27 10.03 4.13
CA PRO A 328 -0.37 9.49 3.12
C PRO A 328 0.36 8.24 3.62
N GLN A 329 0.49 7.23 2.77
CA GLN A 329 1.48 6.17 3.00
C GLN A 329 2.86 6.66 2.57
N ARG A 330 3.86 6.37 3.40
CA ARG A 330 5.26 6.73 3.19
C ARG A 330 6.10 5.52 3.50
N PHE A 331 7.19 5.34 2.75
CA PHE A 331 8.00 4.16 2.87
C PHE A 331 9.46 4.50 3.18
N ASP A 332 10.05 3.65 3.99
CA ASP A 332 11.48 3.61 4.24
C ASP A 332 12.21 2.76 3.21
N ASP A 333 13.52 2.94 3.16
CA ASP A 333 14.47 2.13 2.39
C ASP A 333 14.19 2.00 0.90
N VAL A 334 13.46 2.96 0.32
CA VAL A 334 13.34 3.13 -1.14
C VAL A 334 14.70 3.57 -1.71
N ASP A 335 15.06 3.04 -2.89
CA ASP A 335 16.28 3.45 -3.55
C ASP A 335 16.25 4.96 -3.89
N PRO A 336 17.38 5.69 -3.88
CA PRO A 336 17.39 7.14 -4.09
C PRO A 336 16.80 7.59 -5.44
N THR A 337 16.71 6.70 -6.42
CA THR A 337 16.13 7.03 -7.74
C THR A 337 14.66 6.63 -7.86
N ASP A 338 14.09 6.02 -6.82
CA ASP A 338 12.76 5.41 -6.76
C ASP A 338 12.36 4.72 -8.07
N ARG A 339 13.18 3.76 -8.49
CA ARG A 339 13.08 3.12 -9.80
C ARG A 339 11.73 2.44 -10.03
N TYR A 340 11.14 1.91 -8.96
CA TYR A 340 9.88 1.17 -8.99
C TYR A 340 8.67 2.01 -8.56
N CYS A 341 8.85 3.35 -8.44
CA CYS A 341 7.80 4.29 -8.02
C CYS A 341 7.07 3.78 -6.77
N ASN A 342 7.83 3.39 -5.75
CA ASN A 342 7.32 2.88 -4.48
C ASN A 342 6.69 3.99 -3.64
N HIS A 343 7.21 5.23 -3.70
CA HIS A 343 6.60 6.33 -2.95
C HIS A 343 5.23 6.75 -3.48
N ASN A 344 4.96 6.50 -4.77
CA ASN A 344 3.69 6.83 -5.43
C ASN A 344 3.21 8.27 -5.15
N ARG A 345 4.14 9.24 -5.19
CA ARG A 345 3.92 10.63 -4.75
C ARG A 345 2.82 11.34 -5.53
N VAL A 346 2.70 11.10 -6.84
CA VAL A 346 1.65 11.70 -7.67
C VAL A 346 0.25 11.34 -7.15
N PHE A 347 0.04 10.07 -6.76
CA PHE A 347 -1.23 9.64 -6.19
C PHE A 347 -1.51 10.28 -4.83
N PHE A 348 -0.58 10.19 -3.89
CA PHE A 348 -0.78 10.68 -2.52
C PHE A 348 -0.80 12.21 -2.43
N ASP A 349 0.09 12.89 -3.14
CA ASP A 349 0.32 14.33 -2.98
C ASP A 349 -0.34 15.19 -4.07
N ALA A 350 -0.85 14.63 -5.16
CA ALA A 350 -1.68 15.36 -6.13
C ALA A 350 -3.11 14.81 -6.16
N THR A 351 -3.30 13.54 -6.51
CA THR A 351 -4.65 12.96 -6.70
C THR A 351 -5.49 13.03 -5.42
N LEU A 352 -4.98 12.55 -4.27
CA LEU A 352 -5.76 12.58 -3.03
C LEU A 352 -6.02 14.00 -2.51
N LEU A 353 -5.13 14.96 -2.77
CA LEU A 353 -5.40 16.39 -2.49
C LEU A 353 -6.52 16.95 -3.36
N GLY A 354 -6.59 16.55 -4.63
CA GLY A 354 -7.72 16.85 -5.53
C GLY A 354 -9.04 16.33 -4.97
N LEU A 355 -9.08 15.05 -4.60
CA LEU A 355 -10.28 14.41 -4.03
C LEU A 355 -10.72 15.05 -2.70
N ASN A 356 -9.77 15.55 -1.91
CA ASN A 356 -10.04 16.24 -0.65
C ASN A 356 -10.92 17.49 -0.82
N GLY A 357 -10.91 18.09 -2.01
CA GLY A 357 -11.76 19.24 -2.36
C GLY A 357 -13.16 18.90 -2.87
N ILE A 358 -13.48 17.62 -3.05
CA ILE A 358 -14.78 17.14 -3.54
C ILE A 358 -15.56 16.55 -2.35
N GLN A 359 -15.45 15.24 -2.13
CA GLN A 359 -16.09 14.51 -1.03
C GLN A 359 -15.05 13.90 -0.07
N GLY A 360 -13.79 13.84 -0.48
CA GLY A 360 -12.68 13.34 0.32
C GLY A 360 -11.88 12.23 -0.36
N PRO A 361 -10.69 11.90 0.17
CA PRO A 361 -9.83 10.85 -0.36
C PRO A 361 -10.47 9.45 -0.24
N SER A 362 -10.06 8.52 -1.10
CA SER A 362 -10.38 7.10 -0.94
C SER A 362 -9.59 6.49 0.23
N TYR A 363 -10.17 5.47 0.89
CA TYR A 363 -9.44 4.63 1.84
C TYR A 363 -8.46 3.72 1.10
N VAL A 364 -7.22 3.63 1.59
CA VAL A 364 -6.10 2.92 0.91
C VAL A 364 -5.45 1.83 1.77
N GLY A 365 -6.11 1.39 2.83
CA GLY A 365 -5.75 0.16 3.54
C GLY A 365 -5.00 0.31 4.86
N THR A 366 -4.34 1.44 5.14
CA THR A 366 -3.55 1.66 6.37
C THR A 366 -3.45 3.16 6.69
N GLY A 367 -3.19 3.50 7.94
CA GLY A 367 -3.07 4.87 8.42
C GLY A 367 -4.37 5.66 8.23
N CYS A 368 -5.51 5.04 8.51
CA CYS A 368 -6.83 5.63 8.31
C CYS A 368 -7.65 5.55 9.61
N MET A 369 -8.06 6.70 10.13
CA MET A 369 -8.93 6.78 11.31
C MET A 369 -10.39 6.81 10.85
N PHE A 370 -11.18 5.84 11.26
CA PHE A 370 -12.59 5.70 11.01
C PHE A 370 -13.43 6.12 12.21
N ARG A 371 -14.62 6.62 11.93
CA ARG A 371 -15.72 6.71 12.87
C ARG A 371 -16.44 5.36 12.93
N ARG A 372 -16.51 4.75 14.12
CA ARG A 372 -17.04 3.40 14.33
C ARG A 372 -18.46 3.22 13.76
N ILE A 373 -19.36 4.18 13.99
CA ILE A 373 -20.73 4.11 13.46
C ILE A 373 -20.80 4.14 11.93
N ALA A 374 -19.87 4.81 11.26
CA ALA A 374 -19.81 4.77 9.79
C ALA A 374 -19.44 3.36 9.33
N VAL A 375 -18.52 2.69 10.03
CA VAL A 375 -18.14 1.29 9.76
C VAL A 375 -19.32 0.35 10.01
N TYR A 376 -20.15 0.61 11.01
CA TYR A 376 -21.42 -0.12 11.25
C TYR A 376 -22.48 0.09 10.16
N GLY A 377 -22.23 0.89 9.12
CA GLY A 377 -23.17 1.13 8.04
C GLY A 377 -24.29 2.11 8.41
N ILE A 378 -24.12 2.87 9.50
CA ILE A 378 -25.07 3.92 9.90
C ILE A 378 -24.86 5.14 9.01
N ASP A 379 -25.94 5.73 8.50
CA ASP A 379 -25.89 6.94 7.67
C ASP A 379 -25.30 8.14 8.46
N PRO A 380 -24.66 9.11 7.79
CA PRO A 380 -24.18 10.33 8.44
C PRO A 380 -25.35 11.18 8.98
N PRO A 381 -25.13 11.99 10.03
CA PRO A 381 -26.19 12.80 10.65
C PRO A 381 -27.04 13.60 9.65
N ARG A 382 -26.40 14.22 8.63
CA ARG A 382 -27.09 14.98 7.59
C ARG A 382 -28.15 14.19 6.80
N TRP A 383 -28.01 12.87 6.71
CA TRP A 383 -28.90 12.00 5.94
C TRP A 383 -29.81 11.13 6.83
N ARG A 384 -29.78 11.33 8.16
CA ARG A 384 -30.70 10.68 9.10
C ARG A 384 -32.04 11.43 9.13
N SER A 385 -33.12 10.68 9.25
CA SER A 385 -34.44 11.24 9.58
C SER A 385 -34.52 11.62 11.06
N ASP A 386 -35.45 12.50 11.43
CA ASP A 386 -35.67 12.88 12.83
C ASP A 386 -36.05 11.67 13.71
N ASP A 387 -36.75 10.67 13.16
CA ASP A 387 -37.13 9.43 13.87
C ASP A 387 -36.09 8.29 13.74
N PHE A 388 -34.85 8.60 13.36
CA PHE A 388 -33.82 7.58 13.08
C PHE A 388 -33.45 6.77 14.33
N LYS A 389 -33.56 5.44 14.24
CA LYS A 389 -33.06 4.50 15.23
C LYS A 389 -31.73 3.93 14.79
N ILE A 390 -30.71 4.05 15.64
CA ILE A 390 -29.35 3.54 15.38
C ILE A 390 -29.36 2.03 15.11
N VAL A 391 -30.16 1.29 15.87
CA VAL A 391 -30.42 -0.12 15.65
C VAL A 391 -31.89 -0.28 15.28
N ASP A 392 -32.15 -0.50 14.00
CA ASP A 392 -33.48 -0.74 13.45
C ASP A 392 -33.77 -2.25 13.27
N ASN A 393 -32.74 -3.03 12.95
CA ASN A 393 -32.80 -4.46 12.67
C ASN A 393 -31.58 -5.18 13.27
N ALA A 394 -31.78 -5.78 14.45
CA ALA A 394 -30.76 -6.55 15.15
C ALA A 394 -30.16 -7.69 14.30
N ASN A 395 -30.96 -8.31 13.42
CA ASN A 395 -30.51 -9.42 12.58
C ASN A 395 -29.36 -9.04 11.63
N LYS A 396 -29.16 -7.74 11.36
CA LYS A 396 -28.03 -7.26 10.55
C LYS A 396 -26.68 -7.51 11.23
N PHE A 397 -26.64 -7.49 12.57
CA PHE A 397 -25.41 -7.49 13.38
C PHE A 397 -25.05 -8.86 13.98
N GLY A 398 -25.88 -9.88 13.76
CA GLY A 398 -25.70 -11.23 14.30
C GLY A 398 -26.54 -11.48 15.56
N ASN A 399 -26.16 -12.50 16.32
CA ASN A 399 -26.94 -12.99 17.46
C ASN A 399 -26.47 -12.49 18.83
N SER A 400 -25.35 -11.75 18.90
CA SER A 400 -24.81 -11.21 20.15
C SER A 400 -25.59 -9.98 20.62
N MET A 401 -26.43 -10.15 21.65
CA MET A 401 -27.16 -9.02 22.24
C MET A 401 -26.23 -8.04 22.94
N SER A 402 -25.14 -8.52 23.56
CA SER A 402 -24.12 -7.69 24.17
C SER A 402 -23.48 -6.75 23.13
N PHE A 403 -23.11 -7.29 21.96
CA PHE A 403 -22.60 -6.49 20.86
C PHE A 403 -23.65 -5.52 20.33
N ILE A 404 -24.88 -5.96 20.05
CA ILE A 404 -25.95 -5.10 19.52
C ILE A 404 -26.24 -3.92 20.47
N ASN A 405 -26.30 -4.18 21.78
CA ASN A 405 -26.56 -3.16 22.78
C ASN A 405 -25.40 -2.18 22.97
N SER A 406 -24.18 -2.55 22.57
CA SER A 406 -23.01 -1.65 22.59
C SER A 406 -23.06 -0.57 21.49
N ILE A 407 -23.79 -0.82 20.40
CA ILE A 407 -23.79 0.03 19.19
C ILE A 407 -24.34 1.44 19.44
N PRO A 408 -25.49 1.63 20.12
CA PRO A 408 -25.99 2.97 20.44
C PRO A 408 -25.03 3.80 21.28
N SER A 409 -24.33 3.17 22.25
CA SER A 409 -23.36 3.84 23.11
C SER A 409 -22.18 4.40 22.31
N ALA A 410 -21.71 3.67 21.29
CA ALA A 410 -20.67 4.16 20.39
C ALA A 410 -21.12 5.39 19.56
N ALA A 411 -22.42 5.55 19.32
CA ALA A 411 -22.97 6.63 18.50
C ALA A 411 -23.10 7.95 19.27
N ASN A 412 -23.44 7.89 20.56
CA ASN A 412 -23.59 9.08 21.39
C ASN A 412 -22.24 9.73 21.72
N GLN A 413 -21.12 9.07 21.43
CA GLN A 413 -19.77 9.46 21.90
C GLN A 413 -19.73 9.67 23.43
N GLU A 414 -20.76 9.20 24.13
CA GLU A 414 -20.95 9.34 25.56
C GLU A 414 -20.09 8.29 26.26
N TRP A 415 -19.41 8.73 27.32
CA TRP A 415 -18.68 7.84 28.21
C TRP A 415 -19.59 6.73 28.71
N SER A 416 -19.34 5.53 28.25
CA SER A 416 -19.70 4.34 28.97
C SER A 416 -18.50 3.43 28.96
N MET A 417 -17.78 3.40 30.08
CA MET A 417 -17.29 2.11 30.54
C MET A 417 -18.55 1.24 30.61
N THR A 418 -18.73 0.35 29.64
CA THR A 418 -19.06 -0.99 30.08
C THR A 418 -17.92 -1.36 31.01
N SER A 419 -18.11 -1.12 32.32
CA SER A 419 -17.42 -1.90 33.32
C SER A 419 -17.48 -3.33 32.79
N PRO A 420 -16.35 -4.08 32.76
CA PRO A 420 -16.42 -5.48 32.39
C PRO A 420 -17.62 -6.06 33.16
N PRO A 421 -18.59 -6.71 32.50
CA PRO A 421 -19.73 -7.26 33.23
C PRO A 421 -19.18 -8.06 34.40
N ALA A 422 -19.92 -8.03 35.51
CA ALA A 422 -19.49 -8.47 36.83
C ALA A 422 -19.04 -9.95 36.94
N ASP A 423 -18.90 -10.63 35.80
CA ASP A 423 -18.45 -11.99 35.61
C ASP A 423 -17.52 -12.09 34.37
N GLU A 424 -16.22 -12.31 34.60
CA GLU A 424 -15.20 -12.49 33.55
C GLU A 424 -15.53 -13.67 32.62
N GLU A 425 -16.24 -14.68 33.13
CA GLU A 425 -16.61 -15.87 32.36
C GLU A 425 -17.65 -15.53 31.29
N SER A 426 -18.63 -14.68 31.61
CA SER A 426 -19.64 -14.21 30.66
C SER A 426 -19.04 -13.38 29.51
N ILE A 427 -18.03 -12.52 29.79
CA ILE A 427 -17.31 -11.78 28.73
C ILE A 427 -16.60 -12.75 27.81
N LYS A 428 -15.94 -13.75 28.39
CA LYS A 428 -15.16 -14.71 27.64
C LYS A 428 -16.05 -15.53 26.69
N GLU A 429 -17.21 -16.00 27.16
CA GLU A 429 -18.19 -16.70 26.31
C GLU A 429 -18.70 -15.81 25.17
N GLU A 430 -18.95 -14.53 25.44
CA GLU A 430 -19.40 -13.59 24.42
C GLU A 430 -18.29 -13.28 23.39
N LEU A 431 -17.04 -13.12 23.85
CA LEU A 431 -15.88 -12.94 22.98
C LEU A 431 -15.69 -14.16 22.07
N ASP A 432 -15.78 -15.36 22.64
CA ASP A 432 -15.69 -16.61 21.87
C ASP A 432 -16.82 -16.69 20.84
N ASN A 433 -18.04 -16.25 21.18
CA ASN A 433 -19.16 -16.20 20.25
C ASN A 433 -18.94 -15.25 19.06
N VAL A 434 -18.54 -14.00 19.30
CA VAL A 434 -18.37 -12.99 18.23
C VAL A 434 -17.17 -13.25 17.31
N MET A 435 -16.27 -14.14 17.71
CA MET A 435 -15.10 -14.57 16.94
C MET A 435 -15.34 -15.78 16.03
N LYS A 436 -16.44 -16.51 16.21
CA LYS A 436 -16.74 -17.71 15.43
C LYS A 436 -16.74 -17.42 13.93
N CYS A 437 -16.22 -18.34 13.12
CA CYS A 437 -16.24 -18.18 11.68
C CYS A 437 -17.67 -18.17 11.11
N ALA A 438 -18.62 -18.83 11.79
CA ALA A 438 -20.02 -18.87 11.43
C ALA A 438 -20.83 -17.66 11.93
N TYR A 439 -20.26 -16.76 12.75
CA TYR A 439 -20.99 -15.63 13.35
C TYR A 439 -21.66 -14.73 12.30
N GLU A 440 -21.02 -14.61 11.14
CA GLU A 440 -21.43 -13.69 10.07
C GLU A 440 -22.47 -14.31 9.12
N GLU A 441 -22.81 -15.59 9.29
CA GLU A 441 -23.77 -16.29 8.45
C GLU A 441 -25.18 -15.69 8.59
N GLY A 442 -25.78 -15.31 7.46
CA GLY A 442 -27.09 -14.64 7.47
C GLY A 442 -27.09 -13.18 7.91
N THR A 443 -25.93 -12.59 8.19
CA THR A 443 -25.80 -11.18 8.60
C THR A 443 -25.43 -10.24 7.43
N GLU A 444 -25.30 -8.95 7.73
CA GLU A 444 -24.86 -7.92 6.78
C GLU A 444 -23.35 -7.58 6.88
N PHE A 445 -22.59 -8.29 7.72
CA PHE A 445 -21.13 -8.16 7.77
C PHE A 445 -20.50 -8.47 6.41
N GLY A 446 -19.56 -7.62 5.99
CA GLY A 446 -18.90 -7.73 4.69
C GLY A 446 -19.73 -7.24 3.49
N LYS A 447 -21.03 -6.96 3.69
CA LYS A 447 -21.93 -6.40 2.66
C LYS A 447 -22.18 -4.92 2.92
N GLU A 448 -22.90 -4.62 4.00
CA GLU A 448 -23.26 -3.25 4.41
C GLU A 448 -22.64 -2.85 5.76
N ILE A 449 -22.05 -3.81 6.49
CA ILE A 449 -21.39 -3.58 7.78
C ILE A 449 -19.92 -3.97 7.66
N GLY A 450 -19.05 -3.17 8.25
CA GLY A 450 -17.62 -3.47 8.34
C GLY A 450 -16.86 -3.21 7.03
N TRP A 451 -15.73 -3.89 6.89
CA TRP A 451 -14.93 -3.94 5.67
C TRP A 451 -15.52 -4.94 4.69
N VAL A 452 -15.55 -4.56 3.41
CA VAL A 452 -16.26 -5.29 2.34
C VAL A 452 -15.54 -6.59 1.96
N TYR A 453 -16.33 -7.65 1.74
CA TYR A 453 -15.85 -9.00 1.41
C TYR A 453 -15.81 -9.31 -0.09
N ASN A 454 -15.21 -10.45 -0.43
CA ASN A 454 -15.20 -11.04 -1.77
C ASN A 454 -14.60 -10.15 -2.87
N ILE A 455 -13.69 -9.24 -2.51
CA ILE A 455 -12.98 -8.36 -3.44
C ILE A 455 -11.53 -8.20 -3.00
N ALA A 456 -10.60 -8.13 -3.96
CA ALA A 456 -9.17 -8.08 -3.66
C ALA A 456 -8.65 -6.69 -3.22
N THR A 457 -9.44 -5.66 -3.44
CA THR A 457 -9.20 -4.26 -3.03
C THR A 457 -10.33 -3.83 -2.11
N GLU A 458 -10.46 -4.51 -0.96
CA GLU A 458 -11.48 -4.23 0.05
C GLU A 458 -11.40 -2.80 0.58
N ASP A 459 -10.22 -2.20 0.54
CA ASP A 459 -9.93 -0.85 1.00
C ASP A 459 -10.70 0.20 0.19
N VAL A 460 -10.44 0.30 -1.11
CA VAL A 460 -11.08 1.29 -1.99
C VAL A 460 -12.59 1.09 -2.01
N VAL A 461 -13.04 -0.17 -2.00
CA VAL A 461 -14.47 -0.54 -2.05
C VAL A 461 -15.18 -0.18 -0.75
N THR A 462 -14.53 -0.39 0.41
CA THR A 462 -15.07 0.05 1.70
C THR A 462 -15.18 1.57 1.75
N GLY A 463 -14.15 2.30 1.30
CA GLY A 463 -14.21 3.77 1.20
C GLY A 463 -15.34 4.26 0.30
N PHE A 464 -15.50 3.63 -0.87
CA PHE A 464 -16.59 3.92 -1.80
C PHE A 464 -17.96 3.63 -1.19
N ARG A 465 -18.11 2.50 -0.47
CA ARG A 465 -19.35 2.13 0.24
C ARG A 465 -19.75 3.21 1.25
N LEU A 466 -18.79 3.77 1.99
CA LEU A 466 -19.06 4.86 2.92
C LEU A 466 -19.42 6.16 2.20
N HIS A 467 -18.72 6.51 1.12
CA HIS A 467 -19.04 7.73 0.36
C HIS A 467 -20.41 7.65 -0.33
N ARG A 468 -20.81 6.47 -0.85
CA ARG A 468 -22.12 6.32 -1.53
C ARG A 468 -23.31 6.46 -0.58
N THR A 469 -23.13 6.25 0.73
CA THR A 469 -24.19 6.50 1.73
C THR A 469 -24.25 7.97 2.16
N GLY A 470 -23.34 8.81 1.66
CA GLY A 470 -23.31 10.26 1.87
C GLY A 470 -22.27 10.73 2.87
N TRP A 471 -21.46 9.83 3.44
CA TRP A 471 -20.34 10.23 4.29
C TRP A 471 -19.26 10.98 3.50
N ARG A 472 -18.54 11.85 4.21
CA ARG A 472 -17.33 12.52 3.71
C ARG A 472 -16.08 11.89 4.31
N SER A 473 -14.94 12.20 3.73
CA SER A 473 -13.64 11.84 4.31
C SER A 473 -12.68 13.01 4.23
N MET A 474 -11.63 12.98 5.04
CA MET A 474 -10.63 14.03 5.11
C MET A 474 -9.24 13.47 4.84
N TYR A 475 -8.39 14.26 4.20
CA TYR A 475 -6.98 13.94 3.99
C TYR A 475 -6.11 14.73 4.97
N CYS A 476 -5.35 14.03 5.82
CA CYS A 476 -4.48 14.63 6.82
C CYS A 476 -3.01 14.45 6.44
N ARG A 477 -2.33 15.57 6.14
CA ARG A 477 -0.90 15.60 5.90
C ARG A 477 -0.26 16.52 6.94
N ILE A 478 0.61 15.95 7.77
CA ILE A 478 1.41 16.65 8.78
C ILE A 478 2.90 16.47 8.47
N GLU A 479 3.72 17.34 9.04
CA GLU A 479 5.18 17.33 8.89
C GLU A 479 5.82 17.30 10.29
N PRO A 480 6.75 16.36 10.57
CA PRO A 480 7.15 15.21 9.75
C PRO A 480 5.99 14.24 9.43
N ASP A 481 6.15 13.41 8.39
CA ASP A 481 5.11 12.46 7.95
C ASP A 481 4.57 11.62 9.12
N ALA A 482 3.26 11.42 9.18
CA ALA A 482 2.61 10.75 10.31
C ALA A 482 3.04 9.29 10.49
N PHE A 483 3.00 8.53 9.40
CA PHE A 483 3.21 7.10 9.38
C PHE A 483 4.21 6.73 8.29
N ARG A 484 5.06 5.76 8.59
CA ARG A 484 6.04 5.21 7.64
C ARG A 484 5.99 3.69 7.72
N GLY A 485 6.34 3.01 6.64
CA GLY A 485 6.43 1.55 6.62
C GLY A 485 7.47 1.04 5.65
N THR A 486 7.50 -0.27 5.42
CA THR A 486 8.50 -0.88 4.52
C THR A 486 8.00 -0.99 3.09
N ALA A 487 8.81 -0.54 2.11
CA ALA A 487 8.47 -0.67 0.70
C ALA A 487 8.64 -2.10 0.17
N PRO A 488 7.90 -2.50 -0.87
CA PRO A 488 8.18 -3.73 -1.61
C PRO A 488 9.61 -3.77 -2.13
N ILE A 489 10.21 -4.95 -2.04
CA ILE A 489 11.65 -5.09 -2.10
C ILE A 489 12.16 -5.23 -3.54
N ASN A 490 11.42 -5.78 -4.51
CA ASN A 490 11.93 -5.93 -5.89
C ASN A 490 10.84 -5.73 -6.97
N LEU A 491 11.27 -5.67 -8.24
CA LEU A 491 10.38 -5.44 -9.39
C LEU A 491 9.23 -6.45 -9.43
N THR A 492 9.50 -7.73 -9.19
CA THR A 492 8.51 -8.81 -9.31
C THR A 492 7.44 -8.70 -8.24
N GLU A 493 7.82 -8.51 -6.98
CA GLU A 493 6.88 -8.29 -5.88
C GLU A 493 6.00 -7.05 -6.12
N ARG A 494 6.62 -5.98 -6.63
CA ARG A 494 5.91 -4.75 -7.00
C ARG A 494 4.89 -4.99 -8.12
N LEU A 495 5.23 -5.76 -9.15
CA LEU A 495 4.30 -6.11 -10.24
C LEU A 495 3.13 -6.96 -9.75
N TYR A 496 3.36 -7.92 -8.85
CA TYR A 496 2.28 -8.71 -8.24
C TYR A 496 1.34 -7.84 -7.40
N GLN A 497 1.88 -6.86 -6.66
CA GLN A 497 1.07 -5.91 -5.91
C GLN A 497 0.14 -5.11 -6.83
N ILE A 498 0.66 -4.61 -7.95
CA ILE A 498 -0.12 -3.86 -8.93
C ILE A 498 -1.14 -4.76 -9.62
N LEU A 499 -0.80 -6.02 -9.90
CA LEU A 499 -1.73 -6.97 -10.50
C LEU A 499 -2.98 -7.16 -9.63
N ARG A 500 -2.77 -7.28 -8.33
CA ARG A 500 -3.86 -7.36 -7.34
C ARG A 500 -4.67 -6.07 -7.30
N TRP A 501 -4.02 -4.90 -7.30
CA TRP A 501 -4.71 -3.61 -7.32
C TRP A 501 -5.55 -3.42 -8.60
N SER A 502 -4.98 -3.67 -9.78
CA SER A 502 -5.69 -3.54 -11.05
C SER A 502 -6.83 -4.54 -11.20
N GLY A 503 -6.62 -5.78 -10.75
CA GLY A 503 -7.67 -6.81 -10.73
C GLY A 503 -8.86 -6.39 -9.85
N GLY A 504 -8.59 -5.97 -8.61
CA GLY A 504 -9.63 -5.50 -7.68
C GLY A 504 -10.32 -4.21 -8.13
N SER A 505 -9.57 -3.27 -8.74
CA SER A 505 -10.12 -2.04 -9.33
C SER A 505 -11.14 -2.35 -10.44
N LEU A 506 -10.81 -3.26 -11.35
CA LEU A 506 -11.74 -3.67 -12.41
C LEU A 506 -12.93 -4.46 -11.85
N GLU A 507 -12.69 -5.34 -10.87
CA GLU A 507 -13.78 -6.05 -10.19
C GLU A 507 -14.77 -5.07 -9.56
N MET A 508 -14.27 -4.03 -8.88
CA MET A 508 -15.10 -2.94 -8.37
C MET A 508 -15.87 -2.23 -9.49
N PHE A 509 -15.22 -1.89 -10.60
CA PHE A 509 -15.87 -1.20 -11.72
C PHE A 509 -17.09 -1.99 -12.26
N PHE A 510 -16.96 -3.31 -12.42
CA PHE A 510 -18.02 -4.14 -12.96
C PHE A 510 -19.06 -4.59 -11.93
N SER A 511 -18.67 -4.79 -10.66
CA SER A 511 -19.59 -5.20 -9.59
C SER A 511 -20.33 -4.03 -8.95
N HIS A 512 -19.69 -2.86 -8.87
CA HIS A 512 -20.17 -1.69 -8.15
C HIS A 512 -19.92 -0.41 -8.97
N CYS A 513 -20.55 -0.30 -10.15
CA CYS A 513 -20.34 0.79 -11.09
C CYS A 513 -20.46 2.19 -10.42
N PRO A 514 -19.36 2.97 -10.30
CA PRO A 514 -19.39 4.22 -9.54
C PRO A 514 -20.31 5.29 -10.13
N LEU A 515 -20.53 5.29 -11.45
CA LEU A 515 -21.44 6.23 -12.13
C LEU A 515 -22.92 6.01 -11.76
N LEU A 516 -23.26 4.83 -11.23
CA LEU A 516 -24.63 4.46 -10.86
C LEU A 516 -24.88 4.51 -9.34
N ALA A 517 -23.92 5.05 -8.57
CA ALA A 517 -23.94 5.05 -7.10
C ALA A 517 -25.01 5.98 -6.45
N GLY A 518 -25.82 6.67 -7.25
CA GLY A 518 -26.91 7.52 -6.77
C GLY A 518 -26.46 8.93 -6.33
N ARG A 519 -27.42 9.73 -5.84
CA ARG A 519 -27.24 11.18 -5.61
C ARG A 519 -26.44 11.56 -4.37
N ARG A 520 -26.25 10.61 -3.43
CA ARG A 520 -25.48 10.85 -2.19
C ARG A 520 -23.97 10.84 -2.43
N LEU A 521 -23.50 10.22 -3.51
CA LEU A 521 -22.13 10.34 -4.00
C LEU A 521 -22.04 11.54 -4.95
N ASN A 522 -21.17 12.51 -4.65
CA ASN A 522 -20.97 13.69 -5.50
C ASN A 522 -20.60 13.27 -6.92
N PHE A 523 -21.16 13.91 -7.95
CA PHE A 523 -20.89 13.57 -9.34
C PHE A 523 -19.40 13.57 -9.71
N MET A 524 -18.62 14.54 -9.21
CA MET A 524 -17.18 14.57 -9.45
C MET A 524 -16.46 13.44 -8.70
N GLN A 525 -16.98 13.00 -7.55
CA GLN A 525 -16.48 11.82 -6.84
C GLN A 525 -16.82 10.53 -7.60
N GLN A 526 -17.99 10.44 -8.24
CA GLN A 526 -18.34 9.32 -9.14
C GLN A 526 -17.36 9.24 -10.30
N VAL A 527 -17.09 10.38 -10.97
CA VAL A 527 -16.09 10.48 -12.04
C VAL A 527 -14.70 10.04 -11.57
N ALA A 528 -14.28 10.50 -10.39
CA ALA A 528 -13.00 10.12 -9.81
C ALA A 528 -12.90 8.62 -9.56
N TYR A 529 -13.89 8.02 -8.89
CA TYR A 529 -13.92 6.57 -8.66
C TYR A 529 -13.96 5.78 -9.97
N THR A 530 -14.71 6.23 -10.97
CA THR A 530 -14.72 5.61 -12.30
C THR A 530 -13.34 5.63 -12.93
N ASN A 531 -12.64 6.77 -12.91
CA ASN A 531 -11.27 6.85 -13.43
C ASN A 531 -10.31 5.93 -12.65
N MET A 532 -10.38 5.93 -11.32
CA MET A 532 -9.56 5.10 -10.44
C MET A 532 -9.82 3.59 -10.57
N THR A 533 -10.97 3.19 -11.10
CA THR A 533 -11.34 1.76 -11.24
C THR A 533 -11.20 1.24 -12.66
N ALA A 534 -11.38 2.11 -13.67
CA ALA A 534 -11.32 1.74 -15.08
C ALA A 534 -9.93 1.91 -15.73
N TYR A 535 -8.94 2.50 -15.05
CA TYR A 535 -7.60 2.76 -15.62
C TYR A 535 -6.93 1.53 -16.28
N PRO A 536 -7.09 0.27 -15.81
CA PRO A 536 -6.41 -0.85 -16.45
C PRO A 536 -6.92 -1.11 -17.88
N ILE A 537 -8.14 -0.70 -18.23
CA ILE A 537 -8.71 -0.88 -19.58
C ILE A 537 -7.86 -0.14 -20.64
N SER A 538 -7.24 0.98 -20.26
CA SER A 538 -6.34 1.75 -21.13
C SER A 538 -5.18 0.92 -21.69
N SER A 539 -4.79 -0.17 -21.02
CA SER A 539 -3.71 -1.02 -21.48
C SER A 539 -4.02 -1.76 -22.79
N VAL A 540 -5.30 -2.04 -23.06
CA VAL A 540 -5.72 -2.72 -24.28
C VAL A 540 -5.26 -1.92 -25.49
N PHE A 541 -5.49 -0.61 -25.48
CA PHE A 541 -5.04 0.29 -26.55
C PHE A 541 -3.53 0.50 -26.48
N LEU A 542 -2.99 0.79 -25.29
CA LEU A 542 -1.59 1.17 -25.14
C LEU A 542 -0.61 0.09 -25.65
N VAL A 543 -0.89 -1.19 -25.40
CA VAL A 543 -0.05 -2.29 -25.91
C VAL A 543 0.01 -2.30 -27.44
N PHE A 544 -1.08 -1.99 -28.15
CA PHE A 544 -1.05 -1.89 -29.62
C PHE A 544 -0.14 -0.74 -30.06
N TYR A 545 -0.25 0.44 -29.45
CA TYR A 545 0.58 1.60 -29.78
C TYR A 545 2.07 1.32 -29.56
N LEU A 546 2.41 0.65 -28.46
CA LEU A 546 3.79 0.32 -28.12
C LEU A 546 4.39 -0.77 -29.03
N LEU A 547 3.54 -1.56 -29.71
CA LEU A 547 3.93 -2.58 -30.68
C LEU A 547 3.86 -2.10 -32.14
N PHE A 548 3.26 -0.95 -32.44
CA PHE A 548 3.28 -0.36 -33.79
C PHE A 548 4.67 -0.25 -34.42
N PRO A 549 5.76 -0.02 -33.67
CA PRO A 549 7.10 -0.03 -34.23
C PRO A 549 7.51 -1.33 -34.95
N VAL A 550 6.82 -2.46 -34.70
CA VAL A 550 7.04 -3.73 -35.43
C VAL A 550 6.90 -3.56 -36.95
N ILE A 551 6.12 -2.58 -37.40
CA ILE A 551 5.93 -2.24 -38.81
C ILE A 551 7.28 -1.94 -39.49
N TRP A 552 8.24 -1.34 -38.77
CA TRP A 552 9.57 -1.05 -39.29
C TRP A 552 10.43 -2.29 -39.53
N ILE A 553 10.09 -3.43 -38.93
CA ILE A 553 10.82 -4.69 -39.09
C ILE A 553 10.39 -5.40 -40.39
N PHE A 554 9.10 -5.40 -40.71
CA PHE A 554 8.56 -6.07 -41.91
C PHE A 554 8.69 -5.22 -43.19
N ARG A 555 8.46 -5.82 -44.38
CA ARG A 555 8.48 -5.13 -45.70
C ARG A 555 7.11 -4.55 -46.05
N GLY A 556 7.11 -3.42 -46.77
CA GLY A 556 5.98 -2.90 -47.55
C GLY A 556 5.62 -1.46 -47.16
N GLU A 557 5.35 -0.60 -48.14
CA GLU A 557 4.83 0.75 -47.91
C GLU A 557 3.51 0.68 -47.14
N PHE A 558 3.55 1.02 -45.86
CA PHE A 558 2.34 1.15 -45.08
C PHE A 558 1.76 2.54 -45.31
N TYR A 559 0.55 2.59 -45.84
CA TYR A 559 -0.27 3.79 -45.93
C TYR A 559 -0.74 4.21 -44.53
N ILE A 560 0.18 4.64 -43.68
CA ILE A 560 -0.17 5.60 -42.63
C ILE A 560 -0.32 6.92 -43.39
N GLN A 561 -1.50 7.55 -43.32
CA GLN A 561 -1.69 8.87 -43.92
C GLN A 561 -0.56 9.77 -43.46
N LYS A 562 0.14 10.40 -44.42
CA LYS A 562 1.16 11.38 -44.06
C LYS A 562 0.47 12.47 -43.24
N PRO A 563 0.99 12.78 -42.03
CA PRO A 563 0.38 13.81 -41.22
C PRO A 563 0.46 15.13 -42.00
N PHE A 564 -0.70 15.75 -42.26
CA PHE A 564 -0.74 17.05 -42.91
C PHE A 564 -0.30 18.14 -41.90
N PRO A 565 0.25 19.28 -42.36
CA PRO A 565 0.87 20.28 -41.47
C PRO A 565 -0.03 20.73 -40.31
N THR A 566 -1.34 20.90 -40.57
CA THR A 566 -2.31 21.28 -39.54
C THR A 566 -2.46 20.22 -38.44
N TYR A 567 -2.44 18.93 -38.79
CA TYR A 567 -2.48 17.85 -37.81
C TYR A 567 -1.23 17.87 -36.92
N VAL A 568 -0.04 18.01 -37.53
CA VAL A 568 1.22 18.11 -36.77
C VAL A 568 1.19 19.31 -35.83
N LEU A 569 0.70 20.45 -36.30
CA LEU A 569 0.55 21.66 -35.47
C LEU A 569 -0.36 21.41 -34.26
N TYR A 570 -1.54 20.80 -34.45
CA TYR A 570 -2.44 20.48 -33.34
C TYR A 570 -1.81 19.48 -32.37
N LEU A 571 -1.10 18.46 -32.87
CA LEU A 571 -0.39 17.50 -32.03
C LEU A 571 0.66 18.19 -31.15
N VAL A 572 1.47 19.07 -31.74
CA VAL A 572 2.49 19.83 -31.00
C VAL A 572 1.83 20.73 -29.95
N ILE A 573 0.74 21.43 -30.29
CA ILE A 573 -0.01 22.26 -29.34
C ILE A 573 -0.54 21.42 -28.18
N VAL A 574 -1.15 20.27 -28.45
CA VAL A 574 -1.70 19.38 -27.41
C VAL A 574 -0.60 18.87 -26.49
N ILE A 575 0.54 18.42 -27.04
CA ILE A 575 1.70 17.99 -26.25
C ILE A 575 2.19 19.12 -25.36
N VAL A 576 2.48 20.30 -25.93
CA VAL A 576 2.97 21.46 -25.16
C VAL A 576 1.99 21.83 -24.04
N MET A 577 0.69 21.86 -24.33
CA MET A 577 -0.32 22.17 -23.31
C MET A 577 -0.38 21.11 -22.20
N THR A 578 -0.23 19.83 -22.54
CA THR A 578 -0.25 18.74 -21.57
C THR A 578 0.97 18.79 -20.65
N GLU A 579 2.16 19.05 -21.21
CA GLU A 579 3.39 19.25 -20.44
C GLU A 579 3.28 20.48 -19.54
N LEU A 580 2.71 21.60 -20.03
CA LEU A 580 2.49 22.79 -19.21
C LEU A 580 1.53 22.51 -18.04
N ILE A 581 0.46 21.76 -18.27
CA ILE A 581 -0.46 21.32 -17.21
C ILE A 581 0.28 20.45 -16.19
N GLY A 582 1.09 19.49 -16.66
CA GLY A 582 1.94 18.65 -15.79
C GLY A 582 2.90 19.47 -14.93
N MET A 583 3.56 20.49 -15.51
CA MET A 583 4.45 21.38 -14.77
C MET A 583 3.72 22.21 -13.71
N VAL A 584 2.49 22.66 -14.00
CA VAL A 584 1.64 23.31 -13.01
C VAL A 584 1.27 22.33 -11.89
N GLU A 585 0.91 21.09 -12.23
CA GLU A 585 0.61 20.01 -11.29
C GLU A 585 1.76 19.73 -10.32
N ILE A 586 2.97 19.55 -10.86
CA ILE A 586 4.18 19.34 -10.08
C ILE A 586 4.37 20.46 -9.05
N LYS A 587 4.19 21.71 -9.49
CA LYS A 587 4.42 22.89 -8.65
C LYS A 587 3.41 22.99 -7.50
N TRP A 588 2.11 22.86 -7.76
CA TRP A 588 1.11 23.04 -6.69
C TRP A 588 1.03 21.85 -5.74
N ALA A 589 1.34 20.64 -6.22
CA ALA A 589 1.37 19.43 -5.39
C ALA A 589 2.67 19.31 -4.54
N GLY A 590 3.69 20.12 -4.85
CA GLY A 590 5.00 20.03 -4.20
C GLY A 590 5.75 18.75 -4.55
N LEU A 591 5.62 18.31 -5.81
CA LEU A 591 6.31 17.15 -6.36
C LEU A 591 7.65 17.57 -6.98
N THR A 592 8.57 16.62 -7.12
CA THR A 592 9.74 16.80 -7.98
C THR A 592 9.42 16.38 -9.41
N LEU A 593 10.18 16.90 -10.39
CA LEU A 593 10.08 16.42 -11.77
C LEU A 593 10.38 14.91 -11.86
N LEU A 594 11.29 14.40 -11.01
CA LEU A 594 11.61 12.98 -10.96
C LEU A 594 10.41 12.15 -10.50
N ASP A 595 9.65 12.60 -9.50
CA ASP A 595 8.44 11.89 -9.04
C ASP A 595 7.42 11.73 -10.18
N TRP A 596 7.24 12.79 -10.96
CA TRP A 596 6.33 12.80 -12.09
C TRP A 596 6.82 11.87 -13.22
N ILE A 597 8.10 11.96 -13.60
CA ILE A 597 8.70 11.07 -14.60
C ILE A 597 8.63 9.60 -14.15
N ARG A 598 8.93 9.30 -12.88
CA ARG A 598 8.87 7.93 -12.35
C ARG A 598 7.45 7.40 -12.37
N ASN A 599 6.45 8.23 -12.08
CA ASN A 599 5.05 7.85 -12.20
C ASN A 599 4.68 7.48 -13.64
N GLU A 600 5.04 8.30 -14.63
CA GLU A 600 4.78 8.02 -16.05
C GLU A 600 5.48 6.74 -16.53
N GLN A 601 6.78 6.59 -16.21
CA GLN A 601 7.54 5.39 -16.55
C GLN A 601 6.90 4.13 -15.96
N PHE A 602 6.49 4.21 -14.70
CA PHE A 602 5.92 3.09 -14.00
C PHE A 602 4.50 2.75 -14.46
N TYR A 603 3.72 3.76 -14.87
CA TYR A 603 2.44 3.56 -15.54
C TYR A 603 2.61 2.77 -16.84
N ILE A 604 3.60 3.12 -17.68
CA ILE A 604 3.90 2.36 -18.92
C ILE A 604 4.29 0.92 -18.59
N ILE A 605 5.14 0.70 -17.58
CA ILE A 605 5.55 -0.65 -17.14
C ILE A 605 4.34 -1.47 -16.69
N GLY A 606 3.44 -0.89 -15.88
CA GLY A 606 2.20 -1.53 -15.46
C GLY A 606 1.28 -1.85 -16.63
N ALA A 607 1.16 -0.91 -17.58
CA ALA A 607 0.30 -1.04 -18.74
C ALA A 607 0.79 -2.04 -19.78
N THR A 608 2.09 -2.32 -19.84
CA THR A 608 2.60 -3.42 -20.67
C THR A 608 2.60 -4.75 -19.95
N ALA A 609 3.03 -4.79 -18.68
CA ALA A 609 3.24 -6.04 -17.95
C ALA A 609 1.94 -6.64 -17.38
N VAL A 610 1.15 -5.82 -16.68
CA VAL A 610 0.20 -6.30 -15.66
C VAL A 610 -1.25 -6.02 -16.03
N TYR A 611 -1.57 -4.79 -16.47
CA TYR A 611 -2.93 -4.38 -16.79
C TYR A 611 -3.61 -5.21 -17.89
N PRO A 612 -2.90 -5.68 -18.95
CA PRO A 612 -3.51 -6.54 -19.96
C PRO A 612 -3.98 -7.87 -19.37
N LEU A 613 -3.20 -8.45 -18.46
CA LEU A 613 -3.56 -9.71 -17.80
C LEU A 613 -4.73 -9.51 -16.83
N ALA A 614 -4.72 -8.43 -16.05
CA ALA A 614 -5.84 -8.08 -15.17
C ALA A 614 -7.14 -7.89 -15.97
N THR A 615 -7.08 -7.15 -17.08
CA THR A 615 -8.22 -6.91 -17.96
C THR A 615 -8.73 -8.22 -18.58
N LEU A 616 -7.83 -9.05 -19.11
CA LEU A 616 -8.20 -10.35 -19.67
C LEU A 616 -8.85 -11.25 -18.60
N HIS A 617 -8.28 -11.29 -17.39
CA HIS A 617 -8.81 -12.09 -16.30
C HIS A 617 -10.26 -11.72 -15.96
N ILE A 618 -10.55 -10.42 -15.83
CA ILE A 618 -11.89 -9.94 -15.49
C ILE A 618 -12.87 -10.18 -16.63
N VAL A 619 -12.47 -9.99 -17.89
CA VAL A 619 -13.31 -10.34 -19.04
C VAL A 619 -13.64 -11.83 -19.03
N LEU A 620 -12.67 -12.71 -18.80
CA LEU A 620 -12.90 -14.15 -18.71
C LEU A 620 -13.83 -14.49 -17.53
N LYS A 621 -13.65 -13.85 -16.37
CA LYS A 621 -14.52 -14.03 -15.20
C LYS A 621 -15.98 -13.65 -15.52
N LEU A 622 -16.19 -12.52 -16.21
CA LEU A 622 -17.51 -12.04 -16.63
C LEU A 622 -18.17 -12.97 -17.66
N VAL A 623 -17.40 -13.46 -18.64
CA VAL A 623 -17.92 -14.33 -19.72
C VAL A 623 -18.22 -15.74 -19.22
N PHE A 624 -17.33 -16.33 -18.42
CA PHE A 624 -17.42 -17.73 -18.00
C PHE A 624 -18.05 -17.94 -16.63
N ARG A 625 -18.51 -16.88 -15.94
CA ARG A 625 -19.05 -16.91 -14.56
C ARG A 625 -18.17 -17.70 -13.58
N GLY A 626 -16.85 -17.65 -13.77
CA GLY A 626 -15.87 -18.39 -12.97
C GLY A 626 -15.65 -17.80 -11.58
N LYS A 627 -15.23 -18.64 -10.62
CA LYS A 627 -14.73 -18.17 -9.31
C LYS A 627 -13.42 -17.39 -9.53
N GLY A 628 -13.25 -16.28 -8.80
CA GLY A 628 -12.11 -15.36 -8.94
C GLY A 628 -10.76 -16.01 -8.61
N VAL A 629 -9.66 -15.38 -9.06
CA VAL A 629 -8.29 -15.85 -8.80
C VAL A 629 -7.89 -15.60 -7.35
N SER A 630 -7.29 -16.63 -6.71
CA SER A 630 -6.58 -16.46 -5.46
C SER A 630 -5.25 -15.74 -5.71
N PHE A 631 -5.16 -14.49 -5.27
CA PHE A 631 -3.90 -13.74 -5.32
C PHE A 631 -2.93 -14.30 -4.27
N LYS A 632 -1.71 -14.63 -4.70
CA LYS A 632 -0.59 -14.97 -3.82
C LYS A 632 -0.16 -13.71 -3.04
N LEU A 633 0.03 -13.84 -1.73
CA LEU A 633 0.59 -12.78 -0.89
C LEU A 633 2.01 -12.44 -1.34
N THR A 634 2.30 -11.15 -1.35
CA THR A 634 3.62 -10.57 -1.65
C THR A 634 4.49 -10.77 -0.41
N ALA A 635 5.55 -11.58 -0.48
CA ALA A 635 6.42 -11.81 0.67
C ALA A 635 7.32 -10.58 0.88
N LYS A 636 7.40 -10.08 2.12
CA LYS A 636 8.31 -8.99 2.51
C LYS A 636 9.46 -9.56 3.32
N GLN A 637 10.28 -10.42 2.72
CA GLN A 637 11.50 -10.89 3.39
C GLN A 637 12.65 -9.92 3.11
N ALA A 638 13.04 -9.17 4.14
CA ALA A 638 14.28 -8.41 4.15
C ALA A 638 15.38 -9.21 4.85
N THR A 639 16.33 -9.76 4.09
CA THR A 639 17.63 -10.20 4.59
C THR A 639 18.64 -9.07 4.41
N SER A 640 18.63 -8.10 5.33
CA SER A 640 19.66 -7.07 5.37
C SER A 640 21.01 -7.69 5.77
N THR A 641 21.87 -7.98 4.79
CA THR A 641 23.29 -8.18 5.06
C THR A 641 23.98 -6.83 5.16
N VAL A 642 24.79 -6.63 6.20
CA VAL A 642 25.42 -5.35 6.62
C VAL A 642 26.17 -4.61 5.49
N ASN A 643 26.55 -5.32 4.41
CA ASN A 643 27.38 -4.78 3.34
C ASN A 643 26.64 -4.17 2.14
N GLU A 644 25.32 -4.39 1.94
CA GLU A 644 24.59 -3.80 0.79
C GLU A 644 23.11 -3.47 1.08
N LYS A 645 22.83 -2.23 1.51
CA LYS A 645 21.49 -1.73 1.93
C LYS A 645 20.33 -1.97 0.93
N TYR A 646 20.62 -2.05 -0.38
CA TYR A 646 19.59 -2.20 -1.43
C TYR A 646 19.75 -3.49 -2.27
N ALA A 647 20.53 -4.48 -1.80
CA ALA A 647 20.88 -5.66 -2.61
C ALA A 647 19.64 -6.40 -3.15
N GLU A 648 18.60 -6.50 -2.34
CA GLU A 648 17.39 -7.26 -2.65
C GLU A 648 16.53 -6.58 -3.73
N MET A 649 16.60 -5.24 -3.85
CA MET A 649 15.99 -4.47 -4.96
C MET A 649 16.54 -4.80 -6.32
N TYR A 650 17.73 -5.39 -6.36
CA TYR A 650 18.42 -5.80 -7.57
C TYR A 650 18.34 -7.31 -7.80
N MET A 651 17.53 -8.05 -7.04
CA MET A 651 17.23 -9.46 -7.32
C MET A 651 16.12 -9.58 -8.36
N VAL A 652 16.35 -10.46 -9.34
CA VAL A 652 15.43 -10.70 -10.45
C VAL A 652 14.74 -12.03 -10.23
N HIS A 653 13.44 -11.98 -10.01
CA HIS A 653 12.59 -13.17 -9.98
C HIS A 653 11.84 -13.25 -11.30
N TRP A 654 12.24 -14.19 -12.15
CA TRP A 654 11.63 -14.36 -13.46
C TRP A 654 10.18 -14.82 -13.33
N THR A 655 9.27 -14.09 -13.98
CA THR A 655 7.84 -14.44 -14.05
C THR A 655 7.27 -14.19 -15.45
N PRO A 656 6.21 -14.91 -15.84
CA PRO A 656 5.54 -14.67 -17.12
C PRO A 656 5.01 -13.24 -17.29
N LEU A 657 4.76 -12.51 -16.18
CA LEU A 657 4.33 -11.11 -16.18
C LEU A 657 5.34 -10.17 -16.86
N LEU A 658 6.61 -10.56 -16.92
CA LEU A 658 7.67 -9.75 -17.55
C LEU A 658 7.66 -9.85 -19.08
N ILE A 659 7.11 -10.93 -19.64
CA ILE A 659 7.22 -11.26 -21.07
C ILE A 659 6.66 -10.14 -21.96
N PRO A 660 5.44 -9.60 -21.74
CA PRO A 660 4.88 -8.59 -22.63
C PRO A 660 5.76 -7.33 -22.74
N THR A 661 6.30 -6.84 -21.62
CA THR A 661 7.19 -5.67 -21.61
C THR A 661 8.53 -5.97 -22.29
N ILE A 662 9.07 -7.19 -22.12
CA ILE A 662 10.27 -7.63 -22.84
C ILE A 662 10.04 -7.65 -24.35
N VAL A 663 8.87 -8.13 -24.80
CA VAL A 663 8.49 -8.12 -26.22
C VAL A 663 8.42 -6.68 -26.75
N VAL A 664 7.82 -5.75 -25.99
CA VAL A 664 7.80 -4.32 -26.38
C VAL A 664 9.23 -3.77 -26.54
N ILE A 665 10.15 -4.06 -25.62
CA ILE A 665 11.56 -3.66 -25.74
C ILE A 665 12.18 -4.28 -27.00
N ALA A 666 12.02 -5.59 -27.20
CA ALA A 666 12.61 -6.30 -28.33
C ALA A 666 12.10 -5.76 -29.68
N VAL A 667 10.80 -5.47 -29.78
CA VAL A 667 10.18 -4.87 -30.97
C VAL A 667 10.74 -3.47 -31.24
N ASN A 668 10.85 -2.61 -30.23
CA ASN A 668 11.37 -1.26 -30.40
C ASN A 668 12.87 -1.26 -30.75
N VAL A 669 13.66 -2.11 -30.10
CA VAL A 669 15.08 -2.30 -30.44
C VAL A 669 15.25 -2.83 -31.86
N GLY A 670 14.46 -3.85 -32.23
CA GLY A 670 14.44 -4.42 -33.56
C GLY A 670 14.03 -3.40 -34.63
N ALA A 671 13.03 -2.56 -34.35
CA ALA A 671 12.55 -1.51 -35.24
C ALA A 671 13.64 -0.46 -35.51
N ILE A 672 14.34 0.01 -34.46
CA ILE A 672 15.44 0.97 -34.59
C ILE A 672 16.59 0.36 -35.42
N GLY A 673 17.04 -0.85 -35.07
CA GLY A 673 18.10 -1.53 -35.81
C GLY A 673 17.73 -1.80 -37.27
N ALA A 674 16.48 -2.19 -37.54
CA ALA A 674 16.00 -2.43 -38.90
C ALA A 674 15.93 -1.15 -39.73
N ALA A 675 15.51 -0.03 -39.15
CA ALA A 675 15.52 1.27 -39.81
C ALA A 675 16.95 1.72 -40.16
N ILE A 676 17.90 1.56 -39.23
CA ILE A 676 19.33 1.84 -39.47
C ILE A 676 19.87 0.97 -40.61
N GLY A 677 19.62 -0.35 -40.57
CA GLY A 677 20.04 -1.27 -41.63
C GLY A 677 19.47 -0.91 -42.99
N LYS A 678 18.16 -0.58 -43.06
CA LYS A 678 17.49 -0.13 -44.30
C LYS A 678 18.07 1.18 -44.84
N ALA A 679 18.42 2.13 -43.97
CA ALA A 679 19.08 3.37 -44.37
C ALA A 679 20.49 3.13 -44.95
N ILE A 680 21.25 2.18 -44.40
CA ILE A 680 22.62 1.84 -44.83
C ILE A 680 22.63 1.19 -46.22
N VAL A 681 21.71 0.26 -46.47
CA VAL A 681 21.63 -0.57 -47.68
C VAL A 681 21.24 0.21 -48.95
N GLY A 682 20.80 1.46 -48.80
CA GLY A 682 20.34 2.31 -49.90
C GLY A 682 18.90 2.01 -50.33
N GLY A 683 18.30 2.95 -51.07
CA GLY A 683 16.92 2.84 -51.57
C GLY A 683 15.89 3.73 -50.87
N TRP A 684 16.26 4.42 -49.79
CA TRP A 684 15.46 5.51 -49.22
C TRP A 684 15.92 6.87 -49.74
N SER A 685 14.96 7.68 -50.18
CA SER A 685 15.20 9.09 -50.48
C SER A 685 15.50 9.87 -49.19
N LEU A 686 16.11 11.07 -49.32
CA LEU A 686 16.33 11.98 -48.19
C LEU A 686 15.05 12.25 -47.40
N LEU A 687 13.91 12.36 -48.09
CA LEU A 687 12.61 12.55 -47.48
C LEU A 687 12.15 11.32 -46.68
N GLN A 688 12.36 10.10 -47.20
CA GLN A 688 12.04 8.87 -46.48
C GLN A 688 12.93 8.67 -45.26
N MET A 689 14.20 9.09 -45.33
CA MET A 689 15.10 9.08 -44.18
C MET A 689 14.65 10.10 -43.11
N ALA A 690 14.19 11.29 -43.51
CA ALA A 690 13.64 12.28 -42.59
C ALA A 690 12.34 11.77 -41.92
N ASP A 691 11.41 11.22 -42.69
CA ASP A 691 10.16 10.63 -42.17
C ASP A 691 10.45 9.47 -41.19
N ALA A 692 11.41 8.61 -41.50
CA ALA A 692 11.84 7.53 -40.61
C ALA A 692 12.50 8.04 -39.32
N SER A 693 13.30 9.11 -39.41
CA SER A 693 13.95 9.71 -38.23
C SER A 693 12.94 10.23 -37.20
N LEU A 694 11.81 10.81 -37.64
CA LEU A 694 10.74 11.25 -36.76
C LEU A 694 10.06 10.06 -36.05
N GLY A 695 9.85 8.95 -36.75
CA GLY A 695 9.35 7.71 -36.15
C GLY A 695 10.31 7.09 -35.12
N LEU A 696 11.63 7.21 -35.35
CA LEU A 696 12.64 6.72 -34.42
C LEU A 696 12.68 7.52 -33.10
N VAL A 697 12.28 8.80 -33.10
CA VAL A 697 12.13 9.58 -31.86
C VAL A 697 11.08 8.94 -30.95
N PHE A 698 9.97 8.48 -31.51
CA PHE A 698 8.93 7.79 -30.74
C PHE A 698 9.44 6.46 -30.14
N ASN A 699 10.19 5.65 -30.91
CA ASN A 699 10.78 4.42 -30.38
C ASN A 699 11.81 4.71 -29.27
N ALA A 700 12.63 5.75 -29.44
CA ALA A 700 13.60 6.17 -28.43
C ALA A 700 12.88 6.65 -27.15
N TRP A 701 11.78 7.38 -27.29
CA TRP A 701 10.93 7.79 -26.18
C TRP A 701 10.34 6.59 -25.43
N ILE A 702 9.82 5.58 -26.13
CA ILE A 702 9.34 4.33 -25.51
C ILE A 702 10.45 3.64 -24.72
N LEU A 703 11.64 3.48 -25.31
CA LEU A 703 12.78 2.88 -24.60
C LEU A 703 13.20 3.70 -23.38
N LEU A 704 13.08 5.03 -23.43
CA LEU A 704 13.30 5.91 -22.28
C LEU A 704 12.20 5.78 -21.20
N LEU A 705 10.96 5.49 -21.57
CA LEU A 705 9.92 5.23 -20.59
C LEU A 705 10.08 3.87 -19.91
N ILE A 706 10.56 2.87 -20.64
CA ILE A 706 10.67 1.47 -20.17
C ILE A 706 12.07 1.13 -19.62
N TYR A 707 13.09 1.99 -19.75
CA TYR A 707 14.44 1.67 -19.25
C TYR A 707 14.49 1.27 -17.77
N PRO A 708 13.66 1.81 -16.83
CA PRO A 708 13.67 1.37 -15.44
C PRO A 708 13.34 -0.13 -15.29
N PHE A 709 12.44 -0.64 -16.13
CA PHE A 709 12.15 -2.08 -16.21
C PHE A 709 13.34 -2.86 -16.78
N ALA A 710 13.98 -2.35 -17.83
CA ALA A 710 15.17 -2.96 -18.40
C ALA A 710 16.32 -3.04 -17.38
N LEU A 711 16.48 -2.00 -16.54
CA LEU A 711 17.38 -2.04 -15.39
C LEU A 711 16.93 -3.06 -14.34
N GLY A 712 15.63 -3.16 -14.07
CA GLY A 712 15.08 -4.17 -13.17
C GLY A 712 15.46 -5.60 -13.58
N ILE A 713 15.32 -5.96 -14.86
CA ILE A 713 15.69 -7.31 -15.36
C ILE A 713 17.21 -7.55 -15.42
N MET A 714 18.02 -6.49 -15.48
CA MET A 714 19.50 -6.61 -15.40
C MET A 714 19.99 -6.96 -13.99
N GLY A 715 19.13 -6.87 -12.98
CA GLY A 715 19.46 -7.21 -11.60
C GLY A 715 20.65 -6.40 -11.07
N ARG A 716 21.67 -7.08 -10.52
CA ARG A 716 22.86 -6.43 -9.93
C ARG A 716 23.64 -5.54 -10.92
N TRP A 717 23.56 -5.81 -12.23
CA TRP A 717 24.26 -5.02 -13.25
C TRP A 717 23.64 -3.62 -13.40
N SER A 718 22.42 -3.44 -12.91
CA SER A 718 21.71 -2.16 -12.90
C SER A 718 22.31 -1.10 -11.98
N LYS A 719 23.27 -1.47 -11.11
CA LYS A 719 24.10 -0.50 -10.37
C LYS A 719 24.94 0.36 -11.32
N ARG A 720 25.15 -0.11 -12.55
CA ARG A 720 25.88 0.58 -13.63
C ARG A 720 24.95 0.80 -14.82
N PRO A 721 24.01 1.77 -14.74
CA PRO A 721 22.96 1.92 -15.74
C PRO A 721 23.49 2.22 -17.15
N TYR A 722 24.68 2.80 -17.27
CA TYR A 722 25.34 3.03 -18.56
C TYR A 722 25.55 1.74 -19.39
N LEU A 723 25.68 0.58 -18.73
CA LEU A 723 25.80 -0.71 -19.42
C LEU A 723 24.56 -1.04 -20.26
N LEU A 724 23.36 -0.69 -19.78
CA LEU A 724 22.12 -0.89 -20.52
C LEU A 724 22.16 -0.16 -21.86
N PHE A 725 22.60 1.09 -21.85
CA PHE A 725 22.66 1.92 -23.06
C PHE A 725 23.72 1.40 -24.04
N ILE A 726 24.85 0.90 -23.53
CA ILE A 726 25.85 0.19 -24.37
C ILE A 726 25.23 -1.05 -25.02
N PHE A 727 24.48 -1.86 -24.26
CA PHE A 727 23.80 -3.03 -24.82
C PHE A 727 22.75 -2.67 -25.86
N PHE A 728 22.00 -1.58 -25.68
CA PHE A 728 21.08 -1.08 -26.70
C PHE A 728 21.82 -0.69 -27.98
N VAL A 729 22.92 0.06 -27.89
CA VAL A 729 23.73 0.42 -29.07
C VAL A 729 24.24 -0.83 -29.80
N ILE A 730 24.79 -1.81 -29.05
CA ILE A 730 25.26 -3.07 -29.63
C ILE A 730 24.11 -3.80 -30.32
N ALA A 731 22.94 -3.91 -29.68
CA ALA A 731 21.77 -4.57 -30.23
C ALA A 731 21.28 -3.89 -31.52
N PHE A 732 21.24 -2.56 -31.57
CA PHE A 732 20.89 -1.82 -32.78
C PHE A 732 21.84 -2.14 -33.94
N VAL A 733 23.15 -2.17 -33.68
CA VAL A 733 24.18 -2.49 -34.69
C VAL A 733 24.06 -3.93 -35.18
N VAL A 734 23.85 -4.89 -34.28
CA VAL A 734 23.68 -6.31 -34.63
C VAL A 734 22.45 -6.50 -35.51
N VAL A 735 21.30 -5.92 -35.14
CA VAL A 735 20.07 -6.01 -35.94
C VAL A 735 20.26 -5.34 -37.30
N ALA A 736 20.89 -4.16 -37.35
CA ALA A 736 21.20 -3.47 -38.60
C ALA A 736 22.08 -4.33 -39.52
N ALA A 737 23.12 -4.97 -38.98
CA ALA A 737 24.00 -5.86 -39.72
C ALA A 737 23.25 -7.09 -40.28
N VAL A 738 22.34 -7.68 -39.50
CA VAL A 738 21.48 -8.79 -39.97
C VAL A 738 20.59 -8.33 -41.12
N VAL A 739 19.99 -7.15 -41.04
CA VAL A 739 19.17 -6.59 -42.14
C VAL A 739 20.00 -6.35 -43.40
N VAL A 740 21.22 -5.81 -43.26
CA VAL A 740 22.17 -5.63 -44.37
C VAL A 740 22.53 -6.97 -44.99
N ALA A 741 22.86 -7.99 -44.18
CA ALA A 741 23.21 -9.32 -44.65
C ALA A 741 22.06 -10.01 -45.39
N ILE A 742 20.83 -9.92 -44.86
CA ILE A 742 19.63 -10.45 -45.52
C ILE A 742 19.39 -9.74 -46.85
N HIS A 743 19.61 -8.43 -46.93
CA HIS A 743 19.50 -7.72 -48.20
C HIS A 743 20.56 -8.19 -49.20
N ALA A 744 21.83 -8.23 -48.79
CA ALA A 744 22.94 -8.69 -49.63
C ALA A 744 22.70 -10.09 -50.21
N ALA A 745 22.20 -11.02 -49.38
CA ALA A 745 21.87 -12.38 -49.79
C ALA A 745 20.72 -12.44 -50.81
N ARG A 746 19.80 -11.45 -50.80
CA ARG A 746 18.65 -11.40 -51.72
C ARG A 746 18.95 -10.69 -53.04
N THR A 747 19.76 -9.64 -53.03
CA THR A 747 19.99 -8.78 -54.20
C THR A 747 21.35 -9.00 -54.86
N GLY A 748 22.24 -9.81 -54.25
CA GLY A 748 23.58 -10.09 -54.77
C GLY A 748 24.55 -8.89 -54.72
N SER A 749 24.10 -7.73 -54.22
CA SER A 749 24.94 -6.53 -54.05
C SER A 749 24.36 -5.60 -52.98
N VAL A 750 25.24 -4.87 -52.27
CA VAL A 750 24.84 -3.81 -51.33
C VAL A 750 25.36 -2.48 -51.86
N ARG A 751 24.47 -1.54 -52.18
CA ARG A 751 24.86 -0.17 -52.54
C ARG A 751 24.78 0.72 -51.31
N PHE A 752 25.91 1.00 -50.69
CA PHE A 752 25.97 1.92 -49.56
C PHE A 752 25.71 3.37 -50.00
N HIS A 753 24.86 4.09 -49.26
CA HIS A 753 24.53 5.51 -49.51
C HIS A 753 25.74 6.45 -49.39
N PHE A 754 26.85 5.99 -48.80
CA PHE A 754 28.08 6.77 -48.58
C PHE A 754 29.06 6.80 -49.77
N SER A 755 28.68 6.27 -50.94
CA SER A 755 29.49 6.39 -52.16
C SER A 755 29.34 7.79 -52.78
N HIS A 756 30.03 8.79 -52.24
CA HIS A 756 30.26 10.05 -52.97
C HIS A 756 31.19 9.79 -54.17
N SER A 757 30.74 10.29 -55.31
CA SER A 757 31.47 10.53 -56.56
C SER A 757 32.94 10.89 -56.35
N GLY A 758 33.84 10.10 -56.92
CA GLY A 758 35.28 10.37 -56.90
C GLY A 758 36.08 9.43 -57.80
N GLY A 759 35.57 9.12 -58.99
CA GLY A 759 36.35 8.44 -60.03
C GLY A 759 36.89 9.46 -61.02
N ALA A 760 38.08 10.01 -60.76
CA ALA A 760 38.85 10.67 -61.80
C ALA A 760 39.41 9.59 -62.75
N SER A 761 38.90 9.53 -63.97
CA SER A 761 39.52 8.81 -65.08
C SER A 761 40.13 9.82 -66.05
N PHE A 762 41.46 9.78 -66.17
CA PHE A 762 42.23 10.57 -67.15
C PHE A 762 41.88 10.13 -68.58
N PRO A 763 41.89 11.06 -69.56
CA PRO A 763 41.67 10.74 -70.95
C PRO A 763 42.94 10.12 -71.57
N THR A 764 42.82 8.92 -72.13
CA THR A 764 43.83 8.33 -73.02
C THR A 764 43.21 8.03 -74.38
N SER A 765 43.21 9.02 -75.26
CA SER A 765 43.46 8.79 -76.68
C SER A 765 43.65 10.12 -77.41
N TRP A 766 44.88 10.32 -77.89
CA TRP A 766 45.19 11.18 -79.03
C TRP A 766 44.93 10.36 -80.30
N GLY A 767 44.26 10.96 -81.28
CA GLY A 767 44.11 10.45 -82.64
C GLY A 767 43.71 11.62 -83.54
N PHE A 768 44.54 11.84 -84.58
CA PHE A 768 44.59 13.00 -85.47
C PHE A 768 43.27 13.51 -86.05
#